data_AF-A0A1H7K6Q3-F1
#
_entry.id   AF-A0A1H7K6Q3-F1
#
_cell.length_a   1.000
_cell.length_b   1.000
_cell.length_c   1.000
_cell.angle_alpha   90.00
_cell.angle_beta   90.00
_cell.angle_gamma   90.00
#
_symmetry.space_group_name_H-M   'P 1'
#
loop_
_entity.id
_entity.type
_entity.pdbx_description
1 polymer ?
#
loop_
_entity_poly.entity_id
_entity_poly.type
_entity_poly.pdbx_seq_one_letter_code
_entity_poly.pdbx_strand_id
1 'polypeptide(L)'
;MNVWDRTMRGLVMLCGAGVMSAAHAAPPLEMTNAVLWQQRSVEYDALARQTYRQATAAFDEALARCDRKHLKGCEPVAIEQIGTRPAALARMRPAVIVDLDETILDNSRFQGEMQRLGDDFTDGLWDRWVAASGAPDAEQTFGRLFVPGAIEFLQHVGLRADVFFVSNRECPAGQPQDPKNCDALRASMALLKAHKIPRADDPAAYYFKTHGVSGEKTGRRAEIAKLPRRIVLLVGDDLGDFVSRPDRDLLRAHQQPAQARHIEAQWGRRWFVLPNAMYGSWDDWETKAAAASCGKDTADPAVRQACRQSRADAKDAAIKGFQPPALRVVTWNLGWHVAQAEVPAWAAVCDQFFKETSKDRWQKVPAGTDGAVQGWSIKGGRPVIEGNDLSVMPPCTAYRDARSQGVSVTPTAYAARNRQLAGVLRQLHADVIAFQEVSGAAAVTEALGDEAPHYNVCSFDPKYKVQRLAFAWRKTLGEAASPCEDLPALSLPTAAPELQLRPGFSLVLNVDGKKVRFLTVHLKSSCVSPLEARGKLDAGMKPDDACTLLQQQVRPLETIWESLGQGVDHFVVLGDFNRNLWHEAHVADNEAVRSDGSSDLTTPLPEGVRTRNLLREVNDSAPASSKAELLAARCPGSADVQQLCETAKHALLSGAEQSRLGAADALGCRNPIGLDQVLVSTSLKTAVRDISKVPLGKLGGSMKASPPQFPEPRLAVSDHCPTLLELGLQ
;
A
#
# COMPACT_ATOMS: atom_id res chain seq x y z
N MET A 1 46.88 1.30 44.96
CA MET A 1 47.98 2.05 45.61
C MET A 1 47.98 3.46 45.04
N ASN A 2 47.92 4.45 45.93
CA ASN A 2 47.89 5.89 45.68
C ASN A 2 49.08 6.38 44.82
N VAL A 3 48.98 7.58 44.22
CA VAL A 3 49.81 8.77 44.59
C VAL A 3 49.68 9.97 43.59
N TRP A 4 49.12 11.08 44.10
CA TRP A 4 49.50 12.51 43.96
C TRP A 4 48.92 13.43 42.86
N ASP A 5 48.12 14.34 43.40
CA ASP A 5 47.86 15.74 43.03
C ASP A 5 49.08 16.65 43.37
N ARG A 6 49.41 17.64 42.50
CA ARG A 6 49.87 19.00 42.90
C ARG A 6 50.16 19.99 41.75
N THR A 7 49.39 21.09 41.79
CA THR A 7 49.74 22.52 41.59
C THR A 7 50.16 23.11 40.24
N MET A 8 49.37 24.05 39.71
CA MET A 8 49.67 25.51 39.82
C MET A 8 48.45 26.40 39.48
N ARG A 9 48.25 27.45 40.29
CA ARG A 9 47.28 28.55 40.10
C ARG A 9 47.87 29.61 39.14
N GLY A 10 47.04 30.19 38.28
CA GLY A 10 47.35 31.37 37.46
C GLY A 10 46.08 32.09 36.98
N LEU A 11 46.05 33.40 37.18
CA LEU A 11 44.93 34.34 37.18
C LEU A 11 44.35 34.70 35.77
N VAL A 12 43.01 34.75 35.67
CA VAL A 12 42.14 35.69 34.88
C VAL A 12 42.24 35.75 33.34
N MET A 13 41.15 35.41 32.66
CA MET A 13 40.31 36.36 31.89
C MET A 13 38.95 35.73 31.54
N LEU A 14 37.85 36.32 32.01
CA LEU A 14 36.50 35.99 31.53
C LEU A 14 36.35 36.51 30.10
N CYS A 15 36.54 35.62 29.12
CA CYS A 15 35.86 35.71 27.83
C CYS A 15 34.81 34.61 27.83
N GLY A 16 33.53 35.01 27.92
CA GLY A 16 32.39 34.13 27.71
C GLY A 16 32.32 33.69 26.25
N ALA A 17 33.20 32.76 25.86
CA ALA A 17 32.90 31.85 24.77
C ALA A 17 32.11 30.72 25.42
N GLY A 18 30.79 30.70 25.20
CA GLY A 18 29.99 29.53 25.47
C GLY A 18 30.56 28.37 24.67
N VAL A 19 31.42 27.57 25.30
CA VAL A 19 31.71 26.22 24.83
C VAL A 19 30.39 25.50 25.02
N MET A 20 29.56 25.52 23.98
CA MET A 20 28.56 24.48 23.81
C MET A 20 29.36 23.19 23.81
N SER A 21 29.40 22.53 24.96
CA SER A 21 29.80 21.14 25.04
C SER A 21 28.78 20.43 24.17
N ALA A 22 29.12 20.20 22.91
CA ALA A 22 28.38 19.31 22.04
C ALA A 22 28.36 17.99 22.80
N ALA A 23 27.24 17.69 23.45
CA ALA A 23 26.99 16.38 24.00
C ALA A 23 27.21 15.43 22.84
N HIS A 24 28.21 14.54 22.96
CA HIS A 24 28.39 13.48 21.99
C HIS A 24 27.07 12.72 21.97
N ALA A 25 26.29 12.88 20.89
CA ALA A 25 25.07 12.13 20.71
C ALA A 25 25.41 10.66 20.92
N ALA A 26 24.68 9.98 21.80
CA ALA A 26 24.90 8.56 22.07
C ALA A 26 24.91 7.80 20.73
N PRO A 27 25.87 6.89 20.48
CA PRO A 27 25.92 6.17 19.23
C PRO A 27 24.58 5.43 19.00
N PRO A 28 24.10 5.35 17.75
CA PRO A 28 22.87 4.63 17.44
C PRO A 28 22.88 3.23 18.05
N LEU A 29 21.84 2.90 18.81
CA LEU A 29 21.68 1.62 19.50
C LEU A 29 21.30 0.46 18.56
N GLU A 30 21.26 0.69 17.24
CA GLU A 30 20.66 -0.20 16.23
C GLU A 30 21.11 -1.67 16.32
N MET A 31 22.39 -1.94 16.54
CA MET A 31 22.92 -3.31 16.58
C MET A 31 22.82 -3.98 17.95
N THR A 32 22.44 -3.26 19.00
CA THR A 32 22.52 -3.77 20.39
C THR A 32 21.70 -5.04 20.56
N ASN A 33 20.45 -5.05 20.11
CA ASN A 33 19.58 -6.22 20.22
C ASN A 33 20.04 -7.37 19.32
N ALA A 34 20.55 -7.08 18.12
CA ALA A 34 21.08 -8.11 17.21
C ALA A 34 22.31 -8.81 17.82
N VAL A 35 23.26 -8.03 18.34
CA VAL A 35 24.47 -8.55 19.01
C VAL A 35 24.09 -9.33 20.27
N LEU A 36 23.20 -8.79 21.11
CA LEU A 36 22.76 -9.49 22.32
C LEU A 36 21.98 -10.76 22.00
N TRP A 37 21.15 -10.74 20.96
CA TRP A 37 20.44 -11.92 20.50
C TRP A 37 21.42 -13.01 20.09
N GLN A 38 22.41 -12.72 19.26
CA GLN A 38 23.42 -13.71 18.88
C GLN A 38 24.27 -14.16 20.07
N GLN A 39 24.77 -13.24 20.91
CA GLN A 39 25.67 -13.56 22.01
C GLN A 39 24.99 -14.29 23.18
N ARG A 40 23.71 -14.01 23.44
CA ARG A 40 23.05 -14.38 24.72
C ARG A 40 21.72 -15.11 24.57
N SER A 41 21.04 -15.02 23.43
CA SER A 41 19.77 -15.72 23.27
C SER A 41 19.98 -17.22 23.17
N VAL A 42 19.12 -17.98 23.83
CA VAL A 42 19.09 -19.44 23.68
C VAL A 42 18.48 -19.81 22.33
N GLU A 43 17.69 -18.91 21.74
CA GLU A 43 17.08 -19.02 20.42
C GLU A 43 18.14 -19.08 19.31
N TYR A 44 19.16 -18.22 19.35
CA TYR A 44 20.27 -18.29 18.39
C TYR A 44 21.03 -19.62 18.50
N ASP A 45 21.38 -20.06 19.71
CA ASP A 45 22.07 -21.35 19.92
C ASP A 45 21.21 -22.52 19.40
N ALA A 46 19.92 -22.52 19.72
CA ALA A 46 18.97 -23.54 19.25
C ALA A 46 18.85 -23.56 17.73
N LEU A 47 18.74 -22.39 17.07
CA LEU A 47 18.67 -22.27 15.62
C LEU A 47 19.95 -22.76 14.94
N ALA A 48 21.12 -22.34 15.42
CA ALA A 48 22.40 -22.78 14.86
C ALA A 48 22.56 -24.30 14.97
N ARG A 49 22.30 -24.88 16.16
CA ARG A 49 22.37 -26.34 16.35
C ARG A 49 21.31 -27.07 15.52
N GLN A 50 20.11 -26.53 15.41
CA GLN A 50 19.05 -27.11 14.58
C GLN A 50 19.51 -27.18 13.13
N THR A 51 20.02 -26.07 12.59
CA THR A 51 20.54 -26.00 11.22
C THR A 51 21.67 -27.01 11.00
N TYR A 52 22.64 -27.10 11.91
CA TYR A 52 23.73 -28.06 11.76
C TYR A 52 23.31 -29.53 11.88
N ARG A 53 22.33 -29.85 12.73
CA ARG A 53 21.75 -31.21 12.78
C ARG A 53 21.02 -31.54 11.48
N GLN A 54 20.27 -30.60 10.92
CA GLN A 54 19.61 -30.78 9.64
C GLN A 54 20.62 -30.94 8.50
N ALA A 55 21.68 -30.13 8.47
CA ALA A 55 22.77 -30.23 7.51
C ALA A 55 23.49 -31.59 7.60
N THR A 56 23.74 -32.07 8.82
CA THR A 56 24.32 -33.40 9.09
C THR A 56 23.45 -34.51 8.51
N ALA A 57 22.13 -34.48 8.78
CA ALA A 57 21.21 -35.49 8.25
C ALA A 57 21.10 -35.42 6.72
N ALA A 58 21.05 -34.22 6.15
CA ALA A 58 21.02 -34.02 4.70
C ALA A 58 22.31 -34.46 4.01
N PHE A 59 23.47 -34.29 4.66
CA PHE A 59 24.74 -34.83 4.17
C PHE A 59 24.68 -36.35 4.07
N ASP A 60 24.28 -37.03 5.14
CA ASP A 60 24.18 -38.48 5.20
C ASP A 60 23.20 -39.01 4.14
N GLU A 61 22.06 -38.34 3.99
CA GLU A 61 21.08 -38.63 2.95
C GLU A 61 21.65 -38.44 1.54
N ALA A 62 22.38 -37.35 1.28
CA ALA A 62 22.98 -37.06 -0.03
C ALA A 62 24.08 -38.05 -0.43
N LEU A 63 24.79 -38.62 0.57
CA LEU A 63 25.71 -39.72 0.34
C LEU A 63 24.97 -41.03 0.05
N ALA A 64 23.95 -41.37 0.83
CA ALA A 64 23.17 -42.60 0.68
C ALA A 64 22.40 -42.66 -0.65
N ARG A 65 21.83 -41.54 -1.11
CA ARG A 65 21.05 -41.47 -2.36
C ARG A 65 21.90 -41.61 -3.62
N CYS A 66 23.19 -41.27 -3.55
CA CYS A 66 24.07 -41.31 -4.71
C CYS A 66 24.68 -42.69 -4.90
N ASP A 67 24.10 -43.45 -5.82
CA ASP A 67 24.60 -44.76 -6.21
C ASP A 67 25.80 -44.60 -7.16
N ARG A 68 26.99 -44.63 -6.57
CA ARG A 68 28.25 -44.53 -7.32
C ARG A 68 28.51 -45.74 -8.21
N LYS A 69 27.95 -46.91 -7.90
CA LYS A 69 28.15 -48.15 -8.65
C LYS A 69 27.33 -48.14 -9.93
N HIS A 70 26.07 -47.70 -9.84
CA HIS A 70 25.15 -47.65 -10.98
C HIS A 70 25.02 -46.25 -11.60
N LEU A 71 25.79 -45.27 -11.11
CA LEU A 71 25.86 -43.89 -11.61
C LEU A 71 24.50 -43.15 -11.61
N LYS A 72 23.70 -43.35 -10.54
CA LYS A 72 22.33 -42.83 -10.39
C LYS A 72 22.13 -42.07 -9.08
N GLY A 73 21.14 -41.17 -9.05
CA GLY A 73 20.71 -40.48 -7.82
C GLY A 73 21.64 -39.36 -7.32
N CYS A 74 22.69 -39.01 -8.07
CA CYS A 74 23.59 -37.91 -7.75
C CYS A 74 23.15 -36.65 -8.50
N GLU A 75 22.65 -35.66 -7.77
CA GLU A 75 22.13 -34.40 -8.32
C GLU A 75 23.12 -33.24 -8.10
N PRO A 76 23.07 -32.20 -8.94
CA PRO A 76 23.81 -30.97 -8.69
C PRO A 76 23.16 -30.15 -7.57
N VAL A 77 23.98 -29.63 -6.66
CA VAL A 77 23.54 -28.77 -5.53
C VAL A 77 23.96 -27.32 -5.75
N ALA A 78 25.25 -27.09 -6.03
CA ALA A 78 25.77 -25.77 -6.34
C ALA A 78 25.34 -25.35 -7.76
N ILE A 79 25.06 -24.05 -7.95
CA ILE A 79 24.65 -23.49 -9.25
C ILE A 79 25.72 -23.81 -10.32
N GLU A 80 26.99 -23.74 -9.91
CA GLU A 80 28.16 -23.98 -10.74
C GLU A 80 28.23 -25.42 -11.29
N GLN A 81 27.46 -26.36 -10.72
CA GLN A 81 27.42 -27.76 -11.15
C GLN A 81 26.10 -28.17 -11.83
N ILE A 82 25.12 -27.29 -12.00
CA ILE A 82 23.79 -27.62 -12.60
C ILE A 82 23.93 -28.28 -13.98
N GLY A 83 24.88 -27.82 -14.81
CA GLY A 83 25.15 -28.40 -16.13
C GLY A 83 25.86 -29.77 -16.11
N THR A 84 26.26 -30.27 -14.94
CA THR A 84 27.04 -31.51 -14.82
C THR A 84 26.13 -32.73 -14.80
N ARG A 85 26.39 -33.70 -15.68
CA ARG A 85 25.57 -34.92 -15.77
C ARG A 85 25.67 -35.73 -14.46
N PRO A 86 24.57 -36.35 -13.99
CA PRO A 86 24.56 -37.19 -12.77
C PRO A 86 25.66 -38.26 -12.73
N ALA A 87 25.94 -38.92 -13.87
CA ALA A 87 26.97 -39.93 -13.96
C ALA A 87 28.40 -39.40 -13.74
N ALA A 88 28.66 -38.14 -14.12
CA ALA A 88 29.93 -37.49 -13.85
C ALA A 88 30.04 -37.14 -12.35
N LEU A 89 28.96 -36.60 -11.77
CA LEU A 89 28.87 -36.31 -10.33
C LEU A 89 29.10 -37.58 -9.48
N ALA A 90 28.55 -38.72 -9.88
CA ALA A 90 28.71 -40.01 -9.19
C ALA A 90 30.18 -40.48 -9.09
N ARG A 91 31.04 -40.06 -10.04
CA ARG A 91 32.47 -40.41 -10.06
C ARG A 91 33.32 -39.49 -9.19
N MET A 92 32.82 -38.32 -8.82
CA MET A 92 33.54 -37.33 -8.03
C MET A 92 33.51 -37.66 -6.53
N ARG A 93 34.54 -37.24 -5.79
CA ARG A 93 34.50 -37.32 -4.31
C ARG A 93 33.51 -36.27 -3.77
N PRO A 94 32.70 -36.58 -2.75
CA PRO A 94 31.82 -35.60 -2.13
C PRO A 94 32.61 -34.41 -1.55
N ALA A 95 32.02 -33.23 -1.63
CA ALA A 95 32.57 -32.00 -1.08
C ALA A 95 31.49 -31.15 -0.41
N VAL A 96 31.87 -30.44 0.64
CA VAL A 96 31.01 -29.46 1.33
C VAL A 96 31.69 -28.11 1.24
N ILE A 97 30.94 -27.08 0.87
CA ILE A 97 31.41 -25.70 0.90
C ILE A 97 30.74 -25.01 2.09
N VAL A 98 31.55 -24.38 2.93
CA VAL A 98 31.08 -23.57 4.05
C VAL A 98 31.71 -22.18 3.97
N ASP A 99 30.94 -21.16 4.34
CA ASP A 99 31.50 -19.89 4.77
C ASP A 99 32.23 -20.05 6.14
N LEU A 100 33.00 -19.04 6.57
CA LEU A 100 33.61 -19.00 7.90
C LEU A 100 32.91 -18.08 8.89
N ASP A 101 32.73 -16.81 8.58
CA ASP A 101 32.39 -15.78 9.58
C ASP A 101 30.87 -15.78 9.81
N GLU A 102 30.41 -15.89 11.06
CA GLU A 102 28.99 -16.08 11.43
C GLU A 102 28.37 -17.41 10.95
N THR A 103 29.13 -18.21 10.21
CA THR A 103 28.78 -19.58 9.81
C THR A 103 29.49 -20.61 10.69
N ILE A 104 30.82 -20.63 10.71
CA ILE A 104 31.64 -21.54 11.53
C ILE A 104 32.20 -20.82 12.75
N LEU A 105 32.72 -19.61 12.54
CA LEU A 105 33.37 -18.76 13.54
C LEU A 105 32.38 -17.71 14.02
N ASP A 106 32.28 -17.53 15.34
CA ASP A 106 31.45 -16.50 15.95
C ASP A 106 32.28 -15.25 16.21
N ASN A 107 32.03 -14.19 15.45
CA ASN A 107 32.68 -12.90 15.56
C ASN A 107 31.80 -11.86 16.26
N SER A 108 30.69 -12.26 16.90
CA SER A 108 29.78 -11.34 17.58
C SER A 108 30.46 -10.52 18.68
N ARG A 109 31.60 -10.96 19.22
CA ARG A 109 32.43 -10.17 20.15
C ARG A 109 33.04 -8.93 19.50
N PHE A 110 33.52 -9.05 18.26
CA PHE A 110 34.00 -7.92 17.48
C PHE A 110 32.87 -6.90 17.29
N GLN A 111 31.68 -7.37 16.89
CA GLN A 111 30.51 -6.50 16.72
C GLN A 111 30.07 -5.84 18.04
N GLY A 112 30.16 -6.56 19.16
CA GLY A 112 29.91 -6.00 20.49
C GLY A 112 30.90 -4.90 20.87
N GLU A 113 32.18 -5.04 20.50
CA GLU A 113 33.19 -4.01 20.74
C GLU A 113 32.95 -2.78 19.86
N MET A 114 32.60 -2.95 18.58
CA MET A 114 32.24 -1.83 17.70
C MET A 114 31.01 -1.08 18.22
N GLN A 115 30.01 -1.83 18.72
CA GLN A 115 28.84 -1.24 19.36
C GLN A 115 29.22 -0.48 20.64
N ARG A 116 30.09 -1.03 21.48
CA ARG A 116 30.52 -0.42 22.75
C ARG A 116 31.35 0.84 22.54
N LEU A 117 32.23 0.84 21.54
CA LEU A 117 33.10 1.96 21.23
C LEU A 117 32.43 3.05 20.39
N GLY A 118 31.26 2.76 19.80
CA GLY A 118 30.63 3.67 18.85
C GLY A 118 31.35 3.73 17.50
N ASP A 119 32.30 2.84 17.22
CA ASP A 119 33.06 2.81 15.97
C ASP A 119 32.37 1.94 14.91
N ASP A 120 32.96 1.88 13.71
CA ASP A 120 32.50 1.06 12.59
C ASP A 120 33.55 0.03 12.16
N PHE A 121 33.15 -0.91 11.31
CA PHE A 121 34.07 -1.84 10.65
C PHE A 121 35.17 -1.07 9.90
N THR A 122 36.42 -1.49 10.10
CA THR A 122 37.57 -1.13 9.25
C THR A 122 38.44 -2.35 9.09
N ASP A 123 39.14 -2.46 7.96
CA ASP A 123 40.03 -3.59 7.69
C ASP A 123 41.10 -3.72 8.79
N GLY A 124 41.68 -2.61 9.25
CA GLY A 124 42.70 -2.63 10.31
C GLY A 124 42.20 -3.05 11.69
N LEU A 125 40.94 -2.75 12.06
CA LEU A 125 40.33 -3.25 13.30
C LEU A 125 40.01 -4.74 13.17
N TRP A 126 39.49 -5.15 12.01
CA TRP A 126 39.17 -6.52 11.71
C TRP A 126 40.41 -7.43 11.71
N ASP A 127 41.52 -7.00 11.12
CA ASP A 127 42.78 -7.76 11.10
C ASP A 127 43.34 -7.99 12.52
N ARG A 128 43.13 -7.05 13.44
CA ARG A 128 43.50 -7.23 14.85
C ARG A 128 42.61 -8.27 15.52
N TRP A 129 41.31 -8.26 15.27
CA TRP A 129 40.38 -9.27 15.76
C TRP A 129 40.70 -10.66 15.18
N VAL A 130 40.84 -10.72 13.86
CA VAL A 130 41.74 -11.57 13.08
C VAL A 130 42.72 -12.42 13.90
N ALA A 131 43.84 -11.76 14.20
CA ALA A 131 44.96 -12.30 14.93
C ALA A 131 44.61 -12.68 16.37
N ALA A 132 43.82 -11.87 17.08
CA ALA A 132 43.49 -12.10 18.49
C ALA A 132 42.60 -13.34 18.68
N SER A 133 41.61 -13.54 17.80
CA SER A 133 40.71 -14.70 17.83
C SER A 133 41.40 -16.01 17.45
N GLY A 134 42.52 -15.94 16.72
CA GLY A 134 43.37 -17.09 16.40
C GLY A 134 44.47 -17.40 17.41
N ALA A 135 44.57 -16.63 18.50
CA ALA A 135 45.61 -16.83 19.53
C ALA A 135 45.33 -18.09 20.39
N PRO A 136 46.36 -18.73 20.97
CA PRO A 136 46.18 -19.95 21.77
C PRO A 136 45.25 -19.81 22.99
N ASP A 137 45.13 -18.60 23.55
CA ASP A 137 44.32 -18.26 24.71
C ASP A 137 42.96 -17.62 24.33
N ALA A 138 42.64 -17.52 23.03
CA ALA A 138 41.51 -16.74 22.54
C ALA A 138 40.16 -17.20 23.11
N GLU A 139 39.90 -18.50 23.21
CA GLU A 139 38.65 -19.01 23.79
C GLU A 139 38.51 -18.68 25.28
N GLN A 140 39.63 -18.64 26.01
CA GLN A 140 39.64 -18.25 27.43
C GLN A 140 39.36 -16.76 27.57
N THR A 141 39.89 -15.95 26.66
CA THR A 141 39.77 -14.49 26.66
C THR A 141 38.39 -14.02 26.18
N PHE A 142 37.87 -14.61 25.10
CA PHE A 142 36.67 -14.12 24.41
C PHE A 142 35.43 -15.01 24.60
N GLY A 143 35.60 -16.24 25.10
CA GLY A 143 34.53 -17.22 25.25
C GLY A 143 34.23 -17.94 23.95
N ARG A 144 32.95 -17.99 23.56
CA ARG A 144 32.49 -18.69 22.34
C ARG A 144 33.13 -18.05 21.10
N LEU A 145 33.94 -18.82 20.37
CA LEU A 145 34.53 -18.46 19.08
C LEU A 145 33.97 -19.27 17.90
N PHE A 146 33.10 -20.24 18.17
CA PHE A 146 32.46 -21.08 17.16
C PHE A 146 30.95 -20.95 17.23
N VAL A 147 30.32 -20.96 16.06
CA VAL A 147 28.87 -21.05 15.95
C VAL A 147 28.40 -22.41 16.51
N PRO A 148 27.37 -22.44 17.38
CA PRO A 148 26.93 -23.68 18.02
C PRO A 148 26.58 -24.81 17.04
N GLY A 149 27.23 -25.97 17.19
CA GLY A 149 27.02 -27.14 16.33
C GLY A 149 27.97 -27.24 15.12
N ALA A 150 28.74 -26.19 14.82
CA ALA A 150 29.62 -26.15 13.66
C ALA A 150 30.79 -27.16 13.76
N ILE A 151 31.40 -27.29 14.94
CA ILE A 151 32.51 -28.23 15.17
C ILE A 151 32.05 -29.66 14.94
N GLU A 152 30.93 -30.05 15.55
CA GLU A 152 30.37 -31.39 15.45
C GLU A 152 29.99 -31.73 14.01
N PHE A 153 29.37 -30.79 13.29
CA PHE A 153 29.07 -30.94 11.87
C PHE A 153 30.33 -31.14 11.03
N LEU A 154 31.33 -30.27 11.19
CA LEU A 154 32.57 -30.32 10.40
C LEU A 154 33.37 -31.61 10.65
N GLN A 155 33.43 -32.07 11.90
CA GLN A 155 34.05 -33.35 12.24
C GLN A 155 33.28 -34.54 11.62
N HIS A 156 31.95 -34.48 11.58
CA HIS A 156 31.12 -35.54 10.97
C HIS A 156 31.27 -35.64 9.45
N VAL A 157 31.29 -34.50 8.75
CA VAL A 157 31.38 -34.48 7.29
C VAL A 157 32.80 -34.68 6.79
N GLY A 158 33.80 -34.13 7.48
CA GLY A 158 35.20 -34.18 7.06
C GLY A 158 35.83 -35.57 7.05
N LEU A 159 35.19 -36.56 7.69
CA LEU A 159 35.56 -37.97 7.58
C LEU A 159 35.19 -38.60 6.23
N ARG A 160 34.24 -38.02 5.49
CA ARG A 160 33.59 -38.64 4.32
C ARG A 160 33.50 -37.73 3.09
N ALA A 161 33.82 -36.44 3.24
CA ALA A 161 33.86 -35.45 2.17
C ALA A 161 35.04 -34.49 2.35
N ASP A 162 35.47 -33.88 1.25
CA ASP A 162 36.42 -32.78 1.31
C ASP A 162 35.67 -31.49 1.68
N VAL A 163 36.02 -30.88 2.80
CA VAL A 163 35.47 -29.58 3.21
C VAL A 163 36.30 -28.45 2.57
N PHE A 164 35.62 -27.42 2.10
CA PHE A 164 36.22 -26.19 1.56
C PHE A 164 35.63 -24.96 2.26
N PHE A 165 36.52 -24.07 2.71
CA PHE A 165 36.19 -22.82 3.40
C PHE A 165 36.25 -21.65 2.42
N VAL A 166 35.11 -21.08 2.06
CA VAL A 166 35.01 -19.96 1.11
C VAL A 166 34.60 -18.71 1.88
N SER A 167 35.59 -17.88 2.24
CA SER A 167 35.41 -16.72 3.14
C SER A 167 35.90 -15.42 2.51
N ASN A 168 35.31 -14.30 2.93
CA ASN A 168 35.76 -12.96 2.55
C ASN A 168 36.87 -12.38 3.43
N ARG A 169 37.41 -13.16 4.38
CA ARG A 169 38.72 -12.87 4.97
C ARG A 169 39.74 -12.64 3.86
N GLU A 170 40.54 -11.59 4.01
CA GLU A 170 41.36 -11.08 2.94
C GLU A 170 42.81 -11.55 3.04
N CYS A 171 43.40 -11.84 1.88
CA CYS A 171 44.82 -12.17 1.72
C CYS A 171 45.47 -11.25 0.69
N PRO A 172 46.79 -11.03 0.76
CA PRO A 172 47.50 -10.24 -0.23
C PRO A 172 47.35 -10.74 -1.67
N ALA A 173 47.49 -9.81 -2.62
CA ALA A 173 47.36 -10.09 -4.05
C ALA A 173 48.28 -11.24 -4.51
N GLY A 174 47.71 -12.21 -5.23
CA GLY A 174 48.46 -13.32 -5.83
C GLY A 174 48.89 -14.45 -4.88
N GLN A 175 48.60 -14.36 -3.57
CA GLN A 175 49.02 -15.37 -2.59
C GLN A 175 47.93 -15.81 -1.59
N PRO A 176 46.65 -16.02 -2.01
CA PRO A 176 45.56 -16.30 -1.07
C PRO A 176 45.61 -17.68 -0.39
N GLN A 177 46.53 -18.56 -0.79
CA GLN A 177 46.71 -19.92 -0.26
C GLN A 177 48.09 -20.14 0.39
N ASP A 178 48.88 -19.07 0.60
CA ASP A 178 50.14 -19.17 1.32
C ASP A 178 49.98 -18.65 2.76
N PRO A 179 49.92 -19.53 3.78
CA PRO A 179 49.75 -19.12 5.17
C PRO A 179 50.97 -18.36 5.72
N LYS A 180 52.12 -18.33 5.03
CA LYS A 180 53.26 -17.48 5.43
C LYS A 180 53.01 -16.01 5.12
N ASN A 181 52.22 -15.73 4.09
CA ASN A 181 52.00 -14.37 3.57
C ASN A 181 50.55 -13.89 3.77
N CYS A 182 49.65 -14.75 4.28
CA CYS A 182 48.29 -14.36 4.65
C CYS A 182 48.01 -14.62 6.14
N ASP A 183 48.00 -13.55 6.92
CA ASP A 183 47.77 -13.61 8.37
C ASP A 183 46.37 -14.10 8.72
N ALA A 184 45.35 -13.66 7.96
CA ALA A 184 43.98 -14.12 8.15
C ALA A 184 43.85 -15.63 7.93
N LEU A 185 44.53 -16.18 6.91
CA LEU A 185 44.58 -17.62 6.65
C LEU A 185 45.28 -18.34 7.80
N ARG A 186 46.47 -17.88 8.19
CA ARG A 186 47.26 -18.46 9.29
C ARG A 186 46.48 -18.52 10.61
N ALA A 187 45.81 -17.43 10.98
CA ALA A 187 44.99 -17.35 12.20
C ALA A 187 43.78 -18.28 12.13
N SER A 188 43.07 -18.31 10.99
CA SER A 188 41.92 -19.20 10.78
C SER A 188 42.32 -20.67 10.85
N MET A 189 43.42 -21.05 10.20
CA MET A 189 43.96 -22.41 10.24
C MET A 189 44.37 -22.82 11.65
N ALA A 190 45.03 -21.92 12.40
CA ALA A 190 45.44 -22.20 13.77
C ALA A 190 44.23 -22.51 14.67
N LEU A 191 43.17 -21.70 14.58
CA LEU A 191 41.94 -21.89 15.33
C LEU A 191 41.25 -23.20 14.94
N LEU A 192 41.00 -23.45 13.64
CA LEU A 192 40.33 -24.68 13.20
C LEU A 192 41.16 -25.94 13.53
N LYS A 193 42.49 -25.86 13.47
CA LYS A 193 43.39 -26.97 13.82
C LYS A 193 43.33 -27.30 15.31
N ALA A 194 43.25 -26.30 16.19
CA ALA A 194 43.12 -26.52 17.63
C ALA A 194 41.87 -27.35 17.98
N HIS A 195 40.80 -27.22 17.20
CA HIS A 195 39.54 -27.96 17.35
C HIS A 195 39.47 -29.25 16.51
N LYS A 196 40.61 -29.70 15.97
CA LYS A 196 40.73 -30.96 15.21
C LYS A 196 39.77 -31.02 14.01
N ILE A 197 39.52 -29.87 13.39
CA ILE A 197 38.68 -29.81 12.19
C ILE A 197 39.43 -30.48 11.02
N PRO A 198 38.82 -31.43 10.30
CA PRO A 198 39.47 -32.08 9.16
C PRO A 198 39.88 -31.08 8.09
N ARG A 199 41.08 -31.27 7.52
CA ARG A 199 41.74 -30.37 6.55
C ARG A 199 42.00 -28.94 7.04
N ALA A 200 41.93 -28.69 8.36
CA ALA A 200 42.25 -27.37 8.90
C ALA A 200 43.71 -26.93 8.62
N ASP A 201 44.62 -27.89 8.47
CA ASP A 201 46.04 -27.69 8.17
C ASP A 201 46.38 -27.72 6.68
N ASP A 202 45.38 -27.86 5.80
CA ASP A 202 45.54 -27.91 4.34
C ASP A 202 45.17 -26.56 3.71
N PRO A 203 46.12 -25.71 3.29
CA PRO A 203 45.83 -24.42 2.67
C PRO A 203 44.96 -24.52 1.41
N ALA A 204 44.98 -25.66 0.70
CA ALA A 204 44.15 -25.87 -0.49
C ALA A 204 42.66 -26.10 -0.16
N ALA A 205 42.30 -26.21 1.13
CA ALA A 205 40.91 -26.18 1.57
C ALA A 205 40.33 -24.76 1.66
N TYR A 206 41.17 -23.71 1.62
CA TYR A 206 40.76 -22.33 1.87
C TYR A 206 40.73 -21.51 0.58
N TYR A 207 39.61 -20.80 0.38
CA TYR A 207 39.34 -19.94 -0.77
C TYR A 207 39.00 -18.53 -0.28
N PHE A 208 40.02 -17.82 0.17
CA PHE A 208 39.91 -16.47 0.75
C PHE A 208 39.84 -15.39 -0.32
N LYS A 209 39.39 -14.20 0.07
CA LYS A 209 39.30 -13.04 -0.83
C LYS A 209 40.70 -12.49 -1.08
N THR A 210 41.01 -12.16 -2.33
CA THR A 210 42.24 -11.45 -2.68
C THR A 210 42.05 -9.95 -2.47
N HIS A 211 43.05 -9.28 -1.89
CA HIS A 211 43.03 -7.83 -1.70
C HIS A 211 42.74 -7.07 -3.00
N GLY A 212 41.85 -6.08 -2.92
CA GLY A 212 41.40 -5.29 -4.07
C GLY A 212 40.40 -5.99 -5.00
N VAL A 213 40.02 -7.25 -4.74
CA VAL A 213 39.00 -7.98 -5.50
C VAL A 213 37.64 -7.90 -4.79
N SER A 214 36.56 -7.99 -5.56
CA SER A 214 35.20 -8.10 -5.03
C SER A 214 35.06 -9.28 -4.05
N GLY A 215 34.27 -9.10 -2.99
CA GLY A 215 33.89 -10.17 -2.04
C GLY A 215 32.87 -11.18 -2.60
N GLU A 216 32.61 -11.17 -3.90
CA GLU A 216 31.75 -12.14 -4.57
C GLU A 216 32.41 -13.54 -4.53
N LYS A 217 31.61 -14.59 -4.26
CA LYS A 217 32.12 -15.95 -3.99
C LYS A 217 31.91 -16.94 -5.14
N THR A 218 31.07 -16.65 -6.13
CA THR A 218 30.80 -17.49 -7.31
C THR A 218 32.08 -17.89 -8.02
N GLY A 219 33.01 -16.96 -8.25
CA GLY A 219 34.30 -17.28 -8.88
C GLY A 219 35.07 -18.37 -8.13
N ARG A 220 35.10 -18.31 -6.80
CA ARG A 220 35.80 -19.28 -5.94
C ARG A 220 35.05 -20.62 -5.86
N ARG A 221 33.72 -20.60 -5.77
CA ARG A 221 32.89 -21.81 -5.88
C ARG A 221 33.08 -22.51 -7.23
N ALA A 222 33.22 -21.74 -8.31
CA ALA A 222 33.49 -22.27 -9.64
C ALA A 222 34.86 -22.97 -9.72
N GLU A 223 35.91 -22.45 -9.06
CA GLU A 223 37.21 -23.15 -8.98
C GLU A 223 37.09 -24.50 -8.27
N ILE A 224 36.31 -24.58 -7.18
CA ILE A 224 36.03 -25.85 -6.50
C ILE A 224 35.25 -26.80 -7.41
N ALA A 225 34.26 -26.27 -8.15
CA ALA A 225 33.44 -27.05 -9.08
C ALA A 225 34.23 -27.64 -10.26
N LYS A 226 35.41 -27.08 -10.60
CA LYS A 226 36.34 -27.63 -11.61
C LYS A 226 37.14 -28.83 -11.09
N LEU A 227 37.30 -28.97 -9.78
CA LEU A 227 37.94 -30.15 -9.20
C LEU A 227 37.06 -31.39 -9.43
N PRO A 228 37.61 -32.62 -9.35
CA PRO A 228 36.80 -33.85 -9.37
C PRO A 228 36.08 -34.03 -8.02
N ARG A 229 35.20 -33.07 -7.69
CA ARG A 229 34.46 -32.92 -6.44
C ARG A 229 32.99 -32.64 -6.71
N ARG A 230 32.10 -33.44 -6.12
CA ARG A 230 30.66 -33.23 -6.15
C ARG A 230 30.28 -32.43 -4.93
N ILE A 231 29.88 -31.18 -5.13
CA ILE A 231 29.41 -30.34 -4.04
C ILE A 231 28.04 -30.90 -3.61
N VAL A 232 27.95 -31.38 -2.38
CA VAL A 232 26.73 -31.99 -1.81
C VAL A 232 26.00 -31.05 -0.86
N LEU A 233 26.68 -30.04 -0.30
CA LEU A 233 26.12 -29.04 0.60
C LEU A 233 26.80 -27.68 0.43
N LEU A 234 25.99 -26.62 0.61
CA LEU A 234 26.44 -25.24 0.85
C LEU A 234 25.94 -24.80 2.23
N VAL A 235 26.79 -24.15 3.03
CA VAL A 235 26.42 -23.61 4.35
C VAL A 235 26.98 -22.20 4.49
N GLY A 236 26.16 -21.26 4.96
CA GLY A 236 26.51 -19.84 5.02
C GLY A 236 25.49 -19.02 5.81
N ASP A 237 25.80 -17.79 6.17
CA ASP A 237 24.89 -16.84 6.84
C ASP A 237 24.38 -15.75 5.88
N ASP A 238 25.08 -15.53 4.76
CA ASP A 238 24.73 -14.53 3.75
C ASP A 238 24.23 -15.18 2.45
N LEU A 239 23.24 -14.56 1.79
CA LEU A 239 22.73 -15.05 0.50
C LEU A 239 23.85 -15.17 -0.57
N GLY A 240 24.88 -14.33 -0.51
CA GLY A 240 26.07 -14.39 -1.37
C GLY A 240 26.92 -15.65 -1.21
N ASP A 241 26.71 -16.44 -0.16
CA ASP A 241 27.37 -17.76 0.01
C ASP A 241 26.81 -18.82 -0.93
N PHE A 242 25.59 -18.60 -1.42
CA PHE A 242 24.83 -19.56 -2.20
C PHE A 242 24.67 -19.14 -3.67
N VAL A 243 24.49 -17.84 -3.92
CA VAL A 243 24.17 -17.31 -5.26
C VAL A 243 25.11 -16.20 -5.70
N SER A 244 25.01 -15.81 -6.97
CA SER A 244 25.77 -14.70 -7.53
C SER A 244 25.22 -13.34 -7.03
N ARG A 245 26.06 -12.30 -7.03
CA ARG A 245 25.59 -10.92 -6.70
C ARG A 245 24.39 -10.47 -7.57
N PRO A 246 24.39 -10.67 -8.91
CA PRO A 246 23.21 -10.36 -9.72
C PRO A 246 21.94 -11.09 -9.28
N ASP A 247 22.01 -12.40 -9.02
CA ASP A 247 20.84 -13.17 -8.58
C ASP A 247 20.36 -12.72 -7.20
N ARG A 248 21.29 -12.45 -6.28
CA ARG A 248 20.99 -11.91 -4.95
C ARG A 248 20.25 -10.57 -5.04
N ASP A 249 20.73 -9.66 -5.88
CA ASP A 249 20.15 -8.33 -6.03
C ASP A 249 18.74 -8.42 -6.69
N LEU A 250 18.52 -9.34 -7.65
CA LEU A 250 17.19 -9.64 -8.19
C LEU A 250 16.24 -10.17 -7.10
N LEU A 251 16.69 -11.13 -6.28
CA LEU A 251 15.88 -11.71 -5.21
C LEU A 251 15.45 -10.65 -4.18
N ARG A 252 16.35 -9.71 -3.83
CA ARG A 252 16.02 -8.59 -2.92
C ARG A 252 15.05 -7.58 -3.52
N ALA A 253 15.12 -7.38 -4.83
CA ALA A 253 14.14 -6.58 -5.56
C ALA A 253 12.81 -7.32 -5.81
N HIS A 254 12.61 -8.51 -5.21
CA HIS A 254 11.46 -9.40 -5.44
C HIS A 254 11.27 -9.79 -6.92
N GLN A 255 12.38 -9.94 -7.65
CA GLN A 255 12.43 -10.38 -9.04
C GLN A 255 12.99 -11.80 -9.14
N GLN A 256 12.70 -12.50 -10.25
CA GLN A 256 13.10 -13.90 -10.42
C GLN A 256 14.43 -14.03 -11.19
N PRO A 257 15.49 -14.59 -10.57
CA PRO A 257 16.70 -14.98 -11.30
C PRO A 257 16.47 -16.20 -12.21
N ALA A 258 17.39 -16.44 -13.15
CA ALA A 258 17.29 -17.55 -14.09
C ALA A 258 17.15 -18.93 -13.42
N GLN A 259 17.77 -19.11 -12.25
CA GLN A 259 17.75 -20.35 -11.47
C GLN A 259 16.78 -20.31 -10.27
N ALA A 260 15.78 -19.43 -10.27
CA ALA A 260 14.88 -19.21 -9.12
C ALA A 260 14.28 -20.51 -8.56
N ARG A 261 13.80 -21.41 -9.43
CA ARG A 261 13.24 -22.71 -9.01
C ARG A 261 14.27 -23.61 -8.33
N HIS A 262 15.51 -23.61 -8.81
CA HIS A 262 16.58 -24.41 -8.21
C HIS A 262 16.94 -23.84 -6.83
N ILE A 263 17.13 -22.52 -6.74
CA ILE A 263 17.46 -21.80 -5.51
C ILE A 263 16.43 -22.13 -4.42
N GLU A 264 15.15 -21.96 -4.72
CA GLU A 264 14.06 -22.24 -3.78
C GLU A 264 14.06 -23.70 -3.31
N ALA A 265 14.34 -24.65 -4.21
CA ALA A 265 14.36 -26.07 -3.89
C ALA A 265 15.57 -26.53 -3.05
N GLN A 266 16.60 -25.69 -2.84
CA GLN A 266 17.76 -26.07 -2.05
C GLN A 266 17.67 -25.72 -0.56
N TRP A 267 16.92 -24.68 -0.19
CA TRP A 267 16.84 -24.20 1.19
C TRP A 267 16.36 -25.28 2.17
N GLY A 268 17.13 -25.50 3.23
CA GLY A 268 16.85 -26.54 4.24
C GLY A 268 17.04 -27.99 3.75
N ARG A 269 17.37 -28.18 2.47
CA ARG A 269 17.56 -29.50 1.85
C ARG A 269 19.02 -29.80 1.58
N ARG A 270 19.71 -28.88 0.90
CA ARG A 270 21.14 -28.97 0.59
C ARG A 270 21.88 -27.65 0.84
N TRP A 271 21.14 -26.55 0.98
CA TRP A 271 21.64 -25.25 1.37
C TRP A 271 21.13 -24.90 2.76
N PHE A 272 22.05 -24.60 3.67
CA PHE A 272 21.74 -24.39 5.08
C PHE A 272 22.19 -22.99 5.50
N VAL A 273 21.21 -22.14 5.81
CA VAL A 273 21.45 -20.75 6.21
C VAL A 273 21.53 -20.63 7.73
N LEU A 274 22.53 -19.90 8.23
CA LEU A 274 22.66 -19.52 9.63
C LEU A 274 22.12 -18.10 9.84
N PRO A 275 21.48 -17.81 10.98
CA PRO A 275 20.96 -16.48 11.22
C PRO A 275 22.07 -15.51 11.62
N ASN A 276 22.27 -14.45 10.84
CA ASN A 276 23.11 -13.31 11.19
C ASN A 276 22.30 -12.01 11.06
N ALA A 277 21.93 -11.44 12.20
CA ALA A 277 21.19 -10.17 12.26
C ALA A 277 22.11 -8.97 12.58
N MET A 278 23.42 -9.19 12.77
CA MET A 278 24.35 -8.14 13.15
C MET A 278 24.86 -7.37 11.94
N TYR A 279 25.15 -8.08 10.85
CA TYR A 279 25.64 -7.50 9.61
C TYR A 279 25.38 -8.46 8.44
N GLY A 280 25.70 -8.02 7.23
CA GLY A 280 25.66 -8.85 6.05
C GLY A 280 25.29 -8.02 4.84
N SER A 281 25.28 -8.65 3.67
CA SER A 281 24.91 -7.93 2.47
C SER A 281 23.44 -7.48 2.45
N TRP A 282 22.59 -8.02 3.33
CA TRP A 282 21.21 -7.56 3.52
C TRP A 282 21.19 -6.15 4.11
N ASP A 283 22.12 -5.82 5.00
CA ASP A 283 22.29 -4.48 5.57
C ASP A 283 22.86 -3.51 4.51
N ASP A 284 23.84 -3.97 3.72
CA ASP A 284 24.40 -3.21 2.60
C ASP A 284 23.34 -2.82 1.56
N TRP A 285 22.30 -3.65 1.39
CA TRP A 285 21.24 -3.40 0.42
C TRP A 285 20.37 -2.22 0.83
N GLU A 286 19.91 -2.20 2.08
CA GLU A 286 19.08 -1.14 2.63
C GLU A 286 19.85 0.18 2.76
N THR A 287 21.16 0.10 3.04
CA THR A 287 22.01 1.28 3.26
C THR A 287 22.78 1.75 2.02
N LYS A 288 22.58 1.13 0.85
CA LYS A 288 23.41 1.33 -0.36
C LYS A 288 23.58 2.81 -0.76
N ALA A 289 22.52 3.61 -0.69
CA ALA A 289 22.56 5.03 -1.03
C ALA A 289 23.37 5.84 -0.01
N ALA A 290 23.15 5.58 1.29
CA ALA A 290 23.92 6.20 2.37
C ALA A 290 25.40 5.80 2.29
N ALA A 291 25.69 4.51 2.07
CA ALA A 291 27.04 3.98 1.93
C ALA A 291 27.81 4.58 0.75
N ALA A 292 27.15 4.91 -0.38
CA ALA A 292 27.80 5.54 -1.53
C ALA A 292 28.38 6.93 -1.22
N SER A 293 27.82 7.63 -0.22
CA SER A 293 28.31 8.93 0.23
C SER A 293 29.46 8.83 1.25
N CYS A 294 29.79 7.61 1.69
CA CYS A 294 30.77 7.33 2.73
C CYS A 294 31.98 6.59 2.17
N GLY A 295 33.17 7.19 2.31
CA GLY A 295 34.43 6.51 1.97
C GLY A 295 34.70 5.33 2.91
N LYS A 296 35.34 4.26 2.41
CA LYS A 296 35.57 3.02 3.18
C LYS A 296 36.56 3.16 4.34
N ASP A 297 37.50 4.10 4.28
CA ASP A 297 38.61 4.21 5.25
C ASP A 297 38.99 5.66 5.54
N THR A 298 38.04 6.43 6.09
CA THR A 298 38.38 7.76 6.62
C THR A 298 39.00 7.64 8.02
N ALA A 299 40.19 8.25 8.18
CA ALA A 299 40.85 8.33 9.48
C ALA A 299 40.12 9.27 10.45
N ASP A 300 39.24 10.15 9.95
CA ASP A 300 38.51 11.14 10.75
C ASP A 300 37.34 10.49 11.51
N PRO A 301 37.39 10.43 12.85
CA PRO A 301 36.33 9.84 13.67
C PRO A 301 34.98 10.55 13.52
N ALA A 302 34.96 11.86 13.26
CA ALA A 302 33.72 12.61 13.09
C ALA A 302 32.99 12.21 11.79
N VAL A 303 33.76 11.96 10.72
CA VAL A 303 33.20 11.49 9.44
C VAL A 303 32.67 10.05 9.59
N ARG A 304 33.38 9.18 10.32
CA ARG A 304 32.89 7.82 10.60
C ARG A 304 31.57 7.83 11.37
N GLN A 305 31.46 8.69 12.39
CA GLN A 305 30.24 8.83 13.17
C GLN A 305 29.07 9.37 12.34
N ALA A 306 29.30 10.37 11.50
CA ALA A 306 28.28 10.91 10.60
C ALA A 306 27.80 9.87 9.58
N CYS A 307 28.72 9.08 9.02
CA CYS A 307 28.40 7.98 8.12
C CYS A 307 27.59 6.87 8.80
N ARG A 308 27.95 6.53 10.04
CA ARG A 308 27.17 5.59 10.85
C ARG A 308 25.75 6.08 11.09
N GLN A 309 25.58 7.34 11.48
CA GLN A 309 24.26 7.95 11.67
C GLN A 309 23.45 7.93 10.36
N SER A 310 24.05 8.29 9.24
CA SER A 310 23.38 8.29 7.92
C SER A 310 22.87 6.89 7.54
N ARG A 311 23.65 5.83 7.81
CA ARG A 311 23.18 4.45 7.59
C ARG A 311 22.07 4.07 8.57
N ALA A 312 22.16 4.47 9.84
CA ALA A 312 21.11 4.22 10.82
C ALA A 312 19.79 4.88 10.40
N ASP A 313 19.83 6.14 9.96
CA ASP A 313 18.66 6.87 9.46
C ASP A 313 18.06 6.19 8.22
N ALA A 314 18.89 5.65 7.33
CA ALA A 314 18.44 4.89 6.17
C ALA A 314 17.74 3.59 6.57
N LYS A 315 18.24 2.88 7.58
CA LYS A 315 17.59 1.68 8.13
C LYS A 315 16.27 2.04 8.78
N ASP A 316 16.23 3.09 9.60
CA ASP A 316 15.01 3.57 10.25
C ASP A 316 13.93 3.95 9.23
N ALA A 317 14.31 4.60 8.13
CA ALA A 317 13.41 4.90 7.02
C ALA A 317 12.89 3.64 6.29
N ALA A 318 13.63 2.54 6.31
CA ALA A 318 13.24 1.26 5.71
C ALA A 318 12.36 0.40 6.64
N ILE A 319 12.30 0.70 7.94
CA ILE A 319 11.46 -0.05 8.90
C ILE A 319 9.98 0.10 8.54
N LYS A 320 9.31 -1.03 8.34
CA LYS A 320 7.85 -1.10 8.17
C LYS A 320 7.18 -1.13 9.55
N GLY A 321 6.55 -0.03 9.95
CA GLY A 321 5.81 0.07 11.23
C GLY A 321 4.34 -0.36 11.15
N PHE A 322 3.75 -0.70 12.30
CA PHE A 322 2.30 -0.82 12.47
C PHE A 322 1.72 0.59 12.75
N GLN A 323 1.52 1.39 11.70
CA GLN A 323 0.70 2.60 11.86
C GLN A 323 -0.72 2.16 12.23
N PRO A 324 -1.40 2.78 13.22
CA PRO A 324 -2.83 2.54 13.39
C PRO A 324 -3.50 2.78 12.02
N PRO A 325 -4.34 1.83 11.56
CA PRO A 325 -4.92 1.91 10.24
C PRO A 325 -5.67 3.24 10.13
N ALA A 326 -5.43 3.97 9.04
CA ALA A 326 -6.16 5.20 8.78
C ALA A 326 -7.66 4.89 8.73
N LEU A 327 -8.50 5.78 9.26
CA LEU A 327 -9.93 5.70 9.05
C LEU A 327 -10.22 5.91 7.55
N ARG A 328 -10.77 4.89 6.89
CA ARG A 328 -11.07 4.89 5.46
C ARG A 328 -12.53 5.29 5.24
N VAL A 329 -12.74 6.47 4.67
CA VAL A 329 -14.07 7.05 4.41
C VAL A 329 -14.33 7.02 2.91
N VAL A 330 -15.45 6.45 2.49
CA VAL A 330 -15.84 6.36 1.07
C VAL A 330 -17.13 7.12 0.82
N THR A 331 -17.20 7.81 -0.32
CA THR A 331 -18.48 8.26 -0.89
C THR A 331 -18.72 7.59 -2.23
N TRP A 332 -19.96 7.13 -2.47
CA TRP A 332 -20.31 6.48 -3.72
C TRP A 332 -21.78 6.64 -4.11
N ASN A 333 -22.04 7.34 -5.21
CA ASN A 333 -23.31 7.29 -5.92
C ASN A 333 -23.42 5.93 -6.65
N LEU A 334 -24.47 5.15 -6.38
CA LEU A 334 -24.65 3.82 -6.98
C LEU A 334 -25.54 3.81 -8.23
N GLY A 335 -26.02 4.96 -8.69
CA GLY A 335 -26.77 5.10 -9.94
C GLY A 335 -28.07 4.29 -9.95
N TRP A 336 -29.04 4.72 -9.13
CA TRP A 336 -30.36 4.07 -8.96
C TRP A 336 -30.33 2.61 -8.48
N HIS A 337 -29.54 2.32 -7.44
CA HIS A 337 -29.50 0.99 -6.87
C HIS A 337 -30.73 0.71 -6.00
N VAL A 338 -31.47 -0.34 -6.31
CA VAL A 338 -32.64 -0.81 -5.58
C VAL A 338 -32.36 -2.12 -4.85
N ALA A 339 -33.19 -2.47 -3.86
CA ALA A 339 -33.15 -3.76 -3.20
C ALA A 339 -33.58 -4.86 -4.17
N GLN A 340 -33.04 -6.06 -4.00
CA GLN A 340 -33.22 -7.17 -4.92
C GLN A 340 -34.70 -7.60 -5.01
N ALA A 341 -35.47 -7.41 -3.94
CA ALA A 341 -36.91 -7.64 -3.90
C ALA A 341 -37.72 -6.68 -4.81
N GLU A 342 -37.18 -5.50 -5.14
CA GLU A 342 -37.84 -4.48 -5.97
C GLU A 342 -37.65 -4.74 -7.48
N VAL A 343 -36.60 -5.50 -7.84
CA VAL A 343 -36.20 -5.75 -9.24
C VAL A 343 -37.29 -6.42 -10.07
N PRO A 344 -38.03 -7.46 -9.62
CA PRO A 344 -39.02 -8.13 -10.46
C PRO A 344 -40.16 -7.21 -10.91
N ALA A 345 -40.68 -6.37 -10.01
CA ALA A 345 -41.76 -5.45 -10.32
C ALA A 345 -41.30 -4.36 -11.30
N TRP A 346 -40.11 -3.80 -11.06
CA TRP A 346 -39.49 -2.83 -11.97
C TRP A 346 -39.27 -3.42 -13.37
N ALA A 347 -38.69 -4.62 -13.44
CA ALA A 347 -38.43 -5.28 -14.72
C ALA A 347 -39.71 -5.59 -15.49
N ALA A 348 -40.75 -6.08 -14.81
CA ALA A 348 -42.04 -6.39 -15.43
C ALA A 348 -42.68 -5.18 -16.15
N VAL A 349 -42.52 -3.97 -15.61
CA VAL A 349 -42.98 -2.73 -16.25
C VAL A 349 -42.12 -2.39 -17.46
N CYS A 350 -40.79 -2.39 -17.29
CA CYS A 350 -39.86 -1.99 -18.35
C CYS A 350 -39.74 -3.00 -19.50
N ASP A 351 -40.18 -4.25 -19.28
CA ASP A 351 -40.30 -5.28 -20.32
C ASP A 351 -41.52 -5.09 -21.24
N GLN A 352 -42.46 -4.21 -20.89
CA GLN A 352 -43.61 -3.90 -21.74
C GLN A 352 -43.20 -3.03 -22.94
N PHE A 353 -44.09 -2.96 -23.93
CA PHE A 353 -43.96 -2.10 -25.11
C PHE A 353 -44.74 -0.80 -24.92
N PHE A 354 -44.17 0.29 -25.40
CA PHE A 354 -44.71 1.63 -25.25
C PHE A 354 -44.65 2.41 -26.55
N LYS A 355 -45.60 3.33 -26.73
CA LYS A 355 -45.61 4.32 -27.80
C LYS A 355 -45.64 5.72 -27.21
N GLU A 356 -44.86 6.63 -27.79
CA GLU A 356 -44.85 8.02 -27.36
C GLU A 356 -46.17 8.68 -27.76
N THR A 357 -46.91 9.20 -26.77
CA THR A 357 -48.20 9.89 -26.99
C THR A 357 -48.02 11.40 -27.09
N SER A 358 -47.01 11.92 -26.41
CA SER A 358 -46.54 13.30 -26.46
C SER A 358 -45.07 13.31 -26.03
N LYS A 359 -44.33 14.39 -26.30
CA LYS A 359 -42.91 14.49 -25.96
C LYS A 359 -42.59 13.93 -24.56
N ASP A 360 -41.72 12.93 -24.51
CA ASP A 360 -41.24 12.24 -23.31
C ASP A 360 -42.33 11.54 -22.48
N ARG A 361 -43.55 11.34 -23.00
CA ARG A 361 -44.65 10.59 -22.36
C ARG A 361 -45.00 9.35 -23.15
N TRP A 362 -44.96 8.21 -22.46
CA TRP A 362 -45.02 6.88 -23.06
C TRP A 362 -46.16 6.07 -22.46
N GLN A 363 -47.09 5.64 -23.31
CA GLN A 363 -48.24 4.82 -22.93
C GLN A 363 -48.00 3.37 -23.32
N LYS A 364 -48.46 2.43 -22.48
CA LYS A 364 -48.35 1.00 -22.72
C LYS A 364 -49.21 0.59 -23.93
N VAL A 365 -48.63 -0.20 -24.83
CA VAL A 365 -49.30 -0.73 -26.03
C VAL A 365 -48.97 -2.22 -26.23
N PRO A 366 -49.80 -2.98 -26.98
CA PRO A 366 -49.48 -4.36 -27.33
C PRO A 366 -48.18 -4.48 -28.14
N ALA A 367 -47.45 -5.57 -27.94
CA ALA A 367 -46.28 -5.91 -28.75
C ALA A 367 -46.65 -5.99 -30.25
N GLY A 368 -45.81 -5.44 -31.13
CA GLY A 368 -46.06 -5.38 -32.57
C GLY A 368 -46.87 -4.16 -33.04
N THR A 369 -47.32 -3.29 -32.14
CA THR A 369 -47.89 -1.99 -32.51
C THR A 369 -46.86 -1.14 -33.26
N ASP A 370 -47.26 -0.52 -34.38
CA ASP A 370 -46.35 0.31 -35.18
C ASP A 370 -45.79 1.49 -34.37
N GLY A 371 -44.46 1.63 -34.39
CA GLY A 371 -43.69 2.60 -33.61
C GLY A 371 -43.54 2.27 -32.12
N ALA A 372 -43.95 1.07 -31.66
CA ALA A 372 -43.75 0.67 -30.27
C ALA A 372 -42.31 0.23 -29.99
N VAL A 373 -41.80 0.60 -28.81
CA VAL A 373 -40.47 0.19 -28.32
C VAL A 373 -40.60 -0.41 -26.93
N GLN A 374 -39.72 -1.36 -26.58
CA GLN A 374 -39.64 -1.88 -25.23
C GLN A 374 -39.18 -0.78 -24.26
N GLY A 375 -39.66 -0.78 -23.01
CA GLY A 375 -39.34 0.24 -22.02
C GLY A 375 -37.85 0.50 -21.84
N TRP A 376 -37.02 -0.55 -21.83
CA TRP A 376 -35.55 -0.45 -21.79
C TRP A 376 -34.93 0.30 -22.97
N SER A 377 -35.62 0.39 -24.12
CA SER A 377 -35.12 1.01 -25.35
C SER A 377 -35.63 2.44 -25.55
N ILE A 378 -36.47 2.96 -24.65
CA ILE A 378 -36.93 4.35 -24.69
C ILE A 378 -35.73 5.28 -24.59
N LYS A 379 -35.72 6.34 -25.40
CA LYS A 379 -34.69 7.39 -25.36
C LYS A 379 -35.19 8.58 -24.55
N GLY A 380 -34.28 9.34 -23.98
CA GLY A 380 -34.59 10.53 -23.16
C GLY A 380 -33.91 10.49 -21.80
N GLY A 381 -33.87 11.63 -21.12
CA GLY A 381 -33.25 11.75 -19.79
C GLY A 381 -34.10 11.16 -18.68
N ARG A 382 -35.39 11.52 -18.64
CA ARG A 382 -36.38 11.06 -17.66
C ARG A 382 -37.78 10.98 -18.28
N PRO A 383 -38.01 10.01 -19.20
CA PRO A 383 -39.33 9.83 -19.79
C PRO A 383 -40.36 9.44 -18.72
N VAL A 384 -41.59 9.95 -18.86
CA VAL A 384 -42.75 9.51 -18.07
C VAL A 384 -43.31 8.26 -18.74
N ILE A 385 -43.09 7.11 -18.11
CA ILE A 385 -43.53 5.80 -18.62
C ILE A 385 -44.72 5.35 -17.78
N GLU A 386 -45.83 5.02 -18.44
CA GLU A 386 -47.01 4.47 -17.77
C GLU A 386 -46.64 3.23 -16.94
N GLY A 387 -46.94 3.26 -15.65
CA GLY A 387 -46.64 2.18 -14.71
C GLY A 387 -45.25 2.24 -14.06
N ASN A 388 -44.38 3.19 -14.42
CA ASN A 388 -43.08 3.39 -13.78
C ASN A 388 -43.01 4.75 -13.06
N ASP A 389 -43.39 4.79 -11.79
CA ASP A 389 -43.30 6.00 -10.97
C ASP A 389 -41.86 6.26 -10.49
N LEU A 390 -41.24 7.33 -11.02
CA LEU A 390 -39.88 7.74 -10.68
C LEU A 390 -39.70 8.22 -9.23
N SER A 391 -40.80 8.40 -8.49
CA SER A 391 -40.74 8.68 -7.06
C SER A 391 -40.36 7.42 -6.27
N VAL A 392 -40.74 6.22 -6.73
CA VAL A 392 -40.51 4.97 -6.01
C VAL A 392 -39.67 3.96 -6.78
N MET A 393 -39.48 4.12 -8.09
CA MET A 393 -38.71 3.19 -8.93
C MET A 393 -37.77 3.89 -9.91
N PRO A 394 -36.63 3.28 -10.27
CA PRO A 394 -35.71 3.84 -11.26
C PRO A 394 -36.32 4.00 -12.66
N PRO A 395 -35.79 4.91 -13.50
CA PRO A 395 -36.16 4.94 -14.91
C PRO A 395 -35.74 3.63 -15.59
N CYS A 396 -36.53 3.14 -16.56
CA CYS A 396 -36.17 1.98 -17.38
C CYS A 396 -34.84 2.16 -18.15
N THR A 397 -34.28 3.37 -18.21
CA THR A 397 -33.02 3.66 -18.89
C THR A 397 -31.84 3.87 -17.93
N ALA A 398 -31.98 3.43 -16.68
CA ALA A 398 -30.94 3.56 -15.65
C ALA A 398 -29.60 2.96 -16.10
N TYR A 399 -29.62 1.78 -16.73
CA TYR A 399 -28.44 1.14 -17.28
C TYR A 399 -28.34 1.34 -18.79
N ARG A 400 -27.17 1.80 -19.25
CA ARG A 400 -26.90 2.05 -20.67
C ARG A 400 -25.52 1.55 -21.07
N ASP A 401 -25.41 1.05 -22.29
CA ASP A 401 -24.15 0.64 -22.89
C ASP A 401 -23.32 1.85 -23.38
N ALA A 402 -22.12 1.57 -23.91
CA ALA A 402 -21.20 2.61 -24.41
C ALA A 402 -21.76 3.44 -25.57
N ARG A 403 -22.83 2.97 -26.25
CA ARG A 403 -23.54 3.70 -27.31
C ARG A 403 -24.76 4.44 -26.78
N SER A 404 -24.87 4.58 -25.44
CA SER A 404 -26.01 5.18 -24.74
C SER A 404 -27.34 4.47 -25.02
N GLN A 405 -27.31 3.19 -25.41
CA GLN A 405 -28.53 2.40 -25.57
C GLN A 405 -28.88 1.72 -24.24
N GLY A 406 -30.16 1.69 -23.88
CA GLY A 406 -30.58 1.06 -22.64
C GLY A 406 -30.31 -0.46 -22.64
N VAL A 407 -30.00 -0.97 -21.45
CA VAL A 407 -29.70 -2.38 -21.18
C VAL A 407 -30.79 -2.91 -20.25
N SER A 408 -31.37 -4.05 -20.61
CA SER A 408 -32.42 -4.66 -19.80
C SER A 408 -31.89 -5.15 -18.45
N VAL A 409 -32.73 -5.05 -17.42
CA VAL A 409 -32.42 -5.56 -16.09
C VAL A 409 -33.19 -6.85 -15.86
N THR A 410 -32.47 -7.93 -15.56
CA THR A 410 -33.04 -9.20 -15.14
C THR A 410 -32.67 -9.44 -13.66
N PRO A 411 -33.47 -10.22 -12.90
CA PRO A 411 -33.10 -10.61 -11.54
C PRO A 411 -31.71 -11.28 -11.47
N THR A 412 -31.36 -12.08 -12.47
CA THR A 412 -30.05 -12.75 -12.59
C THR A 412 -28.91 -11.75 -12.78
N ALA A 413 -29.06 -10.82 -13.73
CA ALA A 413 -28.06 -9.78 -13.99
C ALA A 413 -27.90 -8.83 -12.79
N TYR A 414 -28.99 -8.52 -12.09
CA TYR A 414 -28.95 -7.69 -10.89
C TYR A 414 -28.24 -8.37 -9.72
N ALA A 415 -28.51 -9.66 -9.49
CA ALA A 415 -27.78 -10.46 -8.51
C ALA A 415 -26.27 -10.51 -8.82
N ALA A 416 -25.91 -10.60 -10.11
CA ALA A 416 -24.51 -10.53 -10.54
C ALA A 416 -23.90 -9.15 -10.26
N ARG A 417 -24.65 -8.07 -10.47
CA ARG A 417 -24.24 -6.70 -10.12
C ARG A 417 -24.00 -6.55 -8.61
N ASN A 418 -24.87 -7.08 -7.74
CA ASN A 418 -24.66 -7.04 -6.29
C ASN A 418 -23.37 -7.75 -5.87
N ARG A 419 -23.05 -8.91 -6.46
CA ARG A 419 -21.76 -9.58 -6.23
C ARG A 419 -20.56 -8.75 -6.69
N GLN A 420 -20.69 -8.03 -7.80
CA GLN A 420 -19.65 -7.13 -8.29
C GLN A 420 -19.46 -5.93 -7.37
N LEU A 421 -20.54 -5.32 -6.89
CA LEU A 421 -20.52 -4.25 -5.89
C LEU A 421 -19.81 -4.69 -4.61
N ALA A 422 -20.20 -5.85 -4.05
CA ALA A 422 -19.57 -6.42 -2.87
C ALA A 422 -18.06 -6.66 -3.08
N GLY A 423 -17.67 -7.12 -4.27
CA GLY A 423 -16.26 -7.28 -4.65
C GLY A 423 -15.47 -5.97 -4.63
N VAL A 424 -16.05 -4.87 -5.12
CA VAL A 424 -15.43 -3.53 -5.05
C VAL A 424 -15.35 -3.07 -3.60
N LEU A 425 -16.46 -3.09 -2.85
CA LEU A 425 -16.53 -2.63 -1.46
C LEU A 425 -15.54 -3.37 -0.55
N ARG A 426 -15.36 -4.67 -0.74
CA ARG A 426 -14.38 -5.47 0.01
C ARG A 426 -12.95 -4.98 -0.18
N GLN A 427 -12.58 -4.59 -1.41
CA GLN A 427 -11.24 -4.06 -1.71
C GLN A 427 -11.02 -2.65 -1.17
N LEU A 428 -12.10 -1.89 -0.94
CA LEU A 428 -11.99 -0.56 -0.36
C LEU A 428 -11.61 -0.59 1.11
N HIS A 429 -11.93 -1.68 1.82
CA HIS A 429 -11.74 -1.79 3.27
C HIS A 429 -12.25 -0.55 4.03
N ALA A 430 -13.38 0.03 3.60
CA ALA A 430 -13.88 1.28 4.14
C ALA A 430 -14.43 1.11 5.56
N ASP A 431 -14.15 2.05 6.45
CA ASP A 431 -14.70 2.07 7.80
C ASP A 431 -16.03 2.81 7.85
N VAL A 432 -16.19 3.84 7.01
CA VAL A 432 -17.42 4.62 6.84
C VAL A 432 -17.69 4.78 5.36
N ILE A 433 -18.92 4.53 4.92
CA ILE A 433 -19.35 4.65 3.53
C ILE A 433 -20.63 5.48 3.48
N ALA A 434 -20.62 6.54 2.69
CA ALA A 434 -21.82 7.28 2.32
C ALA A 434 -22.28 6.86 0.92
N PHE A 435 -23.52 6.40 0.82
CA PHE A 435 -24.15 6.02 -0.43
C PHE A 435 -25.12 7.08 -0.90
N GLN A 436 -25.13 7.34 -2.20
CA GLN A 436 -26.13 8.14 -2.88
C GLN A 436 -26.86 7.27 -3.93
N GLU A 437 -28.11 7.63 -4.23
CA GLU A 437 -28.98 6.93 -5.17
C GLU A 437 -29.22 5.45 -4.86
N VAL A 438 -29.53 5.16 -3.59
CA VAL A 438 -29.98 3.83 -3.15
C VAL A 438 -31.47 3.86 -2.81
N SER A 439 -32.18 2.74 -2.94
CA SER A 439 -33.56 2.65 -2.49
C SER A 439 -33.69 2.50 -0.98
N GLY A 440 -32.61 2.17 -0.26
CA GLY A 440 -32.66 2.05 1.20
C GLY A 440 -31.57 1.21 1.82
N ALA A 441 -31.72 0.94 3.12
CA ALA A 441 -30.86 0.10 3.93
C ALA A 441 -30.81 -1.34 3.42
N ALA A 442 -31.92 -1.87 2.88
CA ALA A 442 -31.95 -3.20 2.26
C ALA A 442 -31.01 -3.26 1.04
N ALA A 443 -31.08 -2.28 0.13
CA ALA A 443 -30.20 -2.20 -1.04
C ALA A 443 -28.71 -2.09 -0.63
N VAL A 444 -28.41 -1.26 0.37
CA VAL A 444 -27.03 -1.13 0.90
C VAL A 444 -26.54 -2.43 1.53
N THR A 445 -27.38 -3.11 2.32
CA THR A 445 -27.04 -4.40 2.95
C THR A 445 -26.71 -5.45 1.89
N GLU A 446 -27.49 -5.52 0.82
CA GLU A 446 -27.23 -6.43 -0.30
C GLU A 446 -25.97 -6.05 -1.10
N ALA A 447 -25.69 -4.75 -1.28
CA ALA A 447 -24.48 -4.27 -1.93
C ALA A 447 -23.21 -4.65 -1.15
N LEU A 448 -23.27 -4.61 0.19
CA LEU A 448 -22.17 -5.03 1.08
C LEU A 448 -21.90 -6.54 0.99
N GLY A 449 -22.88 -7.35 0.59
CA GLY A 449 -22.75 -8.79 0.45
C GLY A 449 -22.26 -9.45 1.74
N ASP A 450 -21.22 -10.28 1.65
CA ASP A 450 -20.67 -11.02 2.80
C ASP A 450 -20.10 -10.10 3.90
N GLU A 451 -19.80 -8.83 3.59
CA GLU A 451 -19.32 -7.87 4.59
C GLU A 451 -20.45 -7.29 5.44
N ALA A 452 -21.72 -7.40 5.01
CA ALA A 452 -22.85 -6.76 5.66
C ALA A 452 -22.96 -7.03 7.18
N PRO A 453 -22.68 -8.24 7.72
CA PRO A 453 -22.70 -8.49 9.16
C PRO A 453 -21.73 -7.64 9.97
N HIS A 454 -20.68 -7.09 9.33
CA HIS A 454 -19.66 -6.25 9.95
C HIS A 454 -19.98 -4.76 9.93
N TYR A 455 -21.07 -4.35 9.27
CA TYR A 455 -21.50 -2.97 9.18
C TYR A 455 -22.81 -2.74 9.92
N ASN A 456 -22.93 -1.56 10.50
CA ASN A 456 -24.22 -0.93 10.79
C ASN A 456 -24.66 -0.15 9.56
N VAL A 457 -25.97 -0.11 9.29
CA VAL A 457 -26.53 0.55 8.10
C VAL A 457 -27.72 1.41 8.53
N CYS A 458 -27.80 2.62 8.01
CA CYS A 458 -28.96 3.48 8.17
C CYS A 458 -29.31 4.20 6.86
N SER A 459 -30.61 4.39 6.66
CA SER A 459 -31.22 5.19 5.59
C SER A 459 -32.60 5.67 6.10
N PHE A 460 -33.33 6.44 5.30
CA PHE A 460 -34.64 6.98 5.66
C PHE A 460 -35.81 6.24 4.97
N ASP A 461 -35.88 4.92 5.18
CA ASP A 461 -36.82 4.03 4.48
C ASP A 461 -38.25 4.02 5.04
N PRO A 462 -39.31 4.05 4.20
CA PRO A 462 -39.43 4.63 2.85
C PRO A 462 -40.05 6.03 2.90
N LYS A 463 -39.32 7.04 3.40
CA LYS A 463 -39.82 8.41 3.62
C LYS A 463 -39.72 9.32 2.38
N TYR A 464 -38.78 9.06 1.47
CA TYR A 464 -38.47 9.91 0.31
C TYR A 464 -38.35 9.14 -1.01
N LYS A 465 -38.10 9.87 -2.11
CA LYS A 465 -37.89 9.29 -3.45
C LYS A 465 -36.80 8.22 -3.48
N VAL A 466 -36.88 7.24 -4.39
CA VAL A 466 -35.98 6.06 -4.52
C VAL A 466 -34.49 6.37 -4.72
N GLN A 467 -34.11 7.63 -4.89
CA GLN A 467 -32.71 8.07 -4.83
C GLN A 467 -32.34 8.52 -3.41
N ARG A 468 -32.47 7.62 -2.43
CA ARG A 468 -32.19 7.90 -1.02
C ARG A 468 -30.69 7.93 -0.77
N LEU A 469 -30.34 8.47 0.40
CA LEU A 469 -28.99 8.46 0.93
C LEU A 469 -28.92 7.45 2.06
N ALA A 470 -27.73 6.90 2.27
CA ALA A 470 -27.51 5.95 3.34
C ALA A 470 -26.07 6.04 3.84
N PHE A 471 -25.86 5.61 5.08
CA PHE A 471 -24.53 5.32 5.60
C PHE A 471 -24.41 3.84 5.91
N ALA A 472 -23.21 3.30 5.71
CA ALA A 472 -22.76 2.08 6.35
C ALA A 472 -21.45 2.35 7.09
N TRP A 473 -21.29 1.87 8.31
CA TRP A 473 -20.02 1.98 9.05
C TRP A 473 -19.69 0.69 9.79
N ARG A 474 -18.39 0.40 9.97
CA ARG A 474 -17.95 -0.82 10.65
C ARG A 474 -18.42 -0.83 12.10
N LYS A 475 -18.93 -1.98 12.54
CA LYS A 475 -19.34 -2.22 13.93
C LYS A 475 -18.20 -2.05 14.94
N THR A 476 -16.95 -2.16 14.49
CA THR A 476 -15.76 -1.90 15.32
C THR A 476 -15.65 -0.44 15.75
N LEU A 477 -16.30 0.50 15.05
CA LEU A 477 -16.42 1.90 15.46
C LEU A 477 -17.54 2.13 16.50
N GLY A 478 -18.27 1.09 16.87
CA GLY A 478 -19.39 1.16 17.79
C GLY A 478 -20.70 1.67 17.16
N GLU A 479 -21.67 1.94 18.03
CA GLU A 479 -22.94 2.55 17.65
C GLU A 479 -22.77 4.03 17.29
N ALA A 480 -23.70 4.57 16.51
CA ALA A 480 -23.72 5.99 16.23
C ALA A 480 -23.89 6.80 17.53
N ALA A 481 -23.16 7.91 17.66
CA ALA A 481 -23.23 8.80 18.81
C ALA A 481 -24.59 9.51 18.93
N SER A 482 -25.32 9.58 17.82
CA SER A 482 -26.72 10.00 17.71
C SER A 482 -27.40 9.21 16.59
N PRO A 483 -28.74 9.08 16.59
CA PRO A 483 -29.46 8.49 15.45
C PRO A 483 -29.09 9.18 14.13
N CYS A 484 -29.04 8.41 13.04
CA CYS A 484 -28.89 9.01 11.72
C CYS A 484 -30.07 9.93 11.43
N GLU A 485 -29.81 11.11 10.87
CA GLU A 485 -30.79 12.17 10.72
C GLU A 485 -30.91 12.60 9.26
N ASP A 486 -32.13 12.61 8.73
CA ASP A 486 -32.42 13.24 7.45
C ASP A 486 -32.65 14.74 7.62
N LEU A 487 -32.17 15.52 6.64
CA LEU A 487 -32.22 16.98 6.64
C LEU A 487 -33.26 17.44 5.60
N PRO A 488 -34.56 17.47 5.95
CA PRO A 488 -35.67 17.62 5.02
C PRO A 488 -35.68 18.94 4.27
N ALA A 489 -35.09 20.01 4.82
CA ALA A 489 -35.09 21.31 4.16
C ALA A 489 -34.45 21.27 2.76
N LEU A 490 -33.44 20.41 2.55
CA LEU A 490 -32.79 20.20 1.25
C LEU A 490 -33.70 19.51 0.21
N SER A 491 -34.75 18.81 0.66
CA SER A 491 -35.71 18.17 -0.24
C SER A 491 -36.74 19.15 -0.82
N LEU A 492 -36.72 20.43 -0.41
CA LEU A 492 -37.67 21.46 -0.81
C LEU A 492 -39.13 21.04 -0.56
N PRO A 493 -39.53 20.79 0.70
CA PRO A 493 -40.83 20.17 1.03
C PRO A 493 -42.05 21.00 0.61
N THR A 494 -41.88 22.29 0.38
CA THR A 494 -42.95 23.20 -0.11
C THR A 494 -43.10 23.17 -1.63
N ALA A 495 -42.15 22.59 -2.37
CA ALA A 495 -42.24 22.43 -3.81
C ALA A 495 -43.28 21.34 -4.17
N ALA A 496 -43.81 21.42 -5.40
CA ALA A 496 -44.68 20.40 -5.95
C ALA A 496 -44.00 19.01 -5.89
N PRO A 497 -44.72 17.92 -5.59
CA PRO A 497 -44.13 16.60 -5.35
C PRO A 497 -43.13 16.13 -6.42
N GLU A 498 -43.39 16.42 -7.69
CA GLU A 498 -42.52 16.11 -8.82
C GLU A 498 -41.19 16.88 -8.81
N LEU A 499 -41.19 18.11 -8.26
CA LEU A 499 -40.03 18.99 -8.12
C LEU A 499 -39.24 18.75 -6.82
N GLN A 500 -39.84 18.09 -5.83
CA GLN A 500 -39.15 17.78 -4.57
C GLN A 500 -37.85 17.00 -4.80
N LEU A 501 -36.83 17.37 -4.04
CA LEU A 501 -35.47 16.85 -4.16
C LEU A 501 -35.19 15.84 -3.03
N ARG A 502 -33.91 15.61 -2.74
CA ARG A 502 -33.45 14.60 -1.78
C ARG A 502 -32.99 15.37 -0.53
N PRO A 503 -33.31 14.91 0.68
CA PRO A 503 -32.79 15.54 1.89
C PRO A 503 -31.27 15.31 1.98
N GLY A 504 -30.58 16.10 2.80
CA GLY A 504 -29.25 15.71 3.28
C GLY A 504 -29.37 14.57 4.29
N PHE A 505 -28.26 13.90 4.61
CA PHE A 505 -28.26 12.84 5.62
C PHE A 505 -27.02 12.91 6.49
N SER A 506 -27.20 12.84 7.81
CA SER A 506 -26.12 12.99 8.77
C SER A 506 -25.93 11.76 9.66
N LEU A 507 -24.68 11.45 9.95
CA LEU A 507 -24.22 10.42 10.88
C LEU A 507 -23.18 11.04 11.80
N VAL A 508 -23.26 10.79 13.11
CA VAL A 508 -22.21 11.18 14.07
C VAL A 508 -21.64 9.91 14.69
N LEU A 509 -20.32 9.73 14.60
CA LEU A 509 -19.58 8.61 15.20
C LEU A 509 -18.60 9.11 16.26
N ASN A 510 -18.30 8.27 17.25
CA ASN A 510 -17.14 8.46 18.11
C ASN A 510 -15.96 7.67 17.52
N VAL A 511 -14.96 8.35 16.97
CA VAL A 511 -13.76 7.74 16.40
C VAL A 511 -12.58 8.15 17.27
N ASP A 512 -11.91 7.17 17.90
CA ASP A 512 -10.77 7.39 18.80
C ASP A 512 -11.01 8.46 19.88
N GLY A 513 -12.21 8.44 20.46
CA GLY A 513 -12.63 9.39 21.50
C GLY A 513 -13.02 10.79 20.99
N LYS A 514 -13.02 11.01 19.67
CA LYS A 514 -13.47 12.26 19.03
C LYS A 514 -14.82 12.06 18.34
N LYS A 515 -15.72 13.03 18.48
CA LYS A 515 -16.98 13.06 17.74
C LYS A 515 -16.74 13.58 16.32
N VAL A 516 -17.08 12.77 15.33
CA VAL A 516 -16.96 13.12 13.92
C VAL A 516 -18.34 13.08 13.27
N ARG A 517 -18.78 14.22 12.70
CA ARG A 517 -20.00 14.31 11.90
C ARG A 517 -19.70 14.03 10.43
N PHE A 518 -20.41 13.08 9.84
CA PHE A 518 -20.43 12.83 8.41
C PHE A 518 -21.74 13.37 7.85
N LEU A 519 -21.66 14.30 6.91
CA LEU A 519 -22.80 14.79 6.13
C LEU A 519 -22.68 14.24 4.72
N THR A 520 -23.74 13.59 4.24
CA THR A 520 -23.86 13.22 2.83
C THR A 520 -24.96 13.98 2.11
N VAL A 521 -24.66 14.39 0.87
CA VAL A 521 -25.57 15.16 0.01
C VAL A 521 -25.74 14.50 -1.36
N HIS A 522 -26.91 14.75 -1.96
CA HIS A 522 -27.18 14.50 -3.37
C HIS A 522 -27.99 15.67 -3.93
N LEU A 523 -27.30 16.68 -4.45
CA LEU A 523 -27.93 17.93 -4.89
C LEU A 523 -28.50 17.81 -6.30
N LYS A 524 -29.24 18.85 -6.74
CA LYS A 524 -29.86 18.87 -8.06
C LYS A 524 -28.84 18.77 -9.20
N SER A 525 -28.98 17.72 -10.02
CA SER A 525 -28.18 17.51 -11.24
C SER A 525 -28.43 18.51 -12.36
N SER A 526 -27.52 18.53 -13.35
CA SER A 526 -27.57 19.32 -14.59
C SER A 526 -27.20 20.81 -14.50
N CYS A 527 -27.00 21.38 -13.30
CA CYS A 527 -26.41 22.71 -13.11
C CYS A 527 -24.93 22.59 -12.67
N VAL A 528 -24.11 21.98 -13.53
CA VAL A 528 -22.86 21.33 -13.10
C VAL A 528 -21.68 22.30 -12.93
N SER A 529 -21.39 23.13 -13.93
CA SER A 529 -20.12 23.87 -13.97
C SER A 529 -20.34 25.34 -14.28
N PRO A 530 -19.78 26.28 -13.48
CA PRO A 530 -19.85 27.71 -13.80
C PRO A 530 -19.12 28.07 -15.11
N LEU A 531 -18.20 27.20 -15.57
CA LEU A 531 -17.51 27.37 -16.85
C LEU A 531 -18.40 27.08 -18.07
N GLU A 532 -19.55 26.44 -17.87
CA GLU A 532 -20.54 26.20 -18.92
C GLU A 532 -21.63 27.28 -18.89
N ALA A 533 -22.07 27.76 -20.06
CA ALA A 533 -23.14 28.76 -20.14
C ALA A 533 -24.44 28.30 -19.44
N ARG A 534 -24.76 27.01 -19.51
CA ARG A 534 -25.93 26.38 -18.86
C ARG A 534 -25.74 26.04 -17.38
N GLY A 535 -24.52 26.18 -16.85
CA GLY A 535 -24.18 25.84 -15.46
C GLY A 535 -23.95 27.06 -14.57
N LYS A 536 -24.14 28.26 -15.12
CA LYS A 536 -24.23 29.51 -14.35
C LYS A 536 -25.44 29.45 -13.42
N LEU A 537 -25.17 29.46 -12.12
CA LEU A 537 -26.17 29.17 -11.10
C LEU A 537 -27.28 30.24 -11.04
N ASP A 538 -26.97 31.47 -11.42
CA ASP A 538 -27.92 32.58 -11.47
C ASP A 538 -28.61 32.76 -12.84
N ALA A 539 -28.25 31.97 -13.87
CA ALA A 539 -28.79 32.12 -15.22
C ALA A 539 -30.11 31.36 -15.44
N GLY A 540 -30.95 31.85 -16.36
CA GLY A 540 -32.03 31.05 -16.95
C GLY A 540 -33.14 30.60 -15.99
N MET A 541 -33.57 31.47 -15.08
CA MET A 541 -34.54 31.20 -13.99
C MET A 541 -35.97 30.85 -14.45
N LYS A 542 -36.15 29.69 -15.08
CA LYS A 542 -37.47 29.09 -15.32
C LYS A 542 -37.83 28.19 -14.12
N PRO A 543 -39.12 28.08 -13.74
CA PRO A 543 -39.52 27.36 -12.52
C PRO A 543 -39.04 25.90 -12.42
N ASP A 544 -38.89 25.22 -13.56
CA ASP A 544 -38.50 23.81 -13.68
C ASP A 544 -37.03 23.62 -14.12
N ASP A 545 -36.27 24.70 -14.27
CA ASP A 545 -34.87 24.62 -14.68
C ASP A 545 -33.98 24.05 -13.57
N ALA A 546 -32.92 23.32 -13.98
CA ALA A 546 -32.01 22.67 -13.06
C ALA A 546 -31.28 23.65 -12.14
N CYS A 547 -30.85 24.81 -12.66
CA CYS A 547 -30.17 25.80 -11.84
C CYS A 547 -31.15 26.52 -10.90
N THR A 548 -32.41 26.75 -11.32
CA THR A 548 -33.47 27.28 -10.44
C THR A 548 -33.70 26.38 -9.22
N LEU A 549 -33.83 25.07 -9.44
CA LEU A 549 -34.04 24.12 -8.34
C LEU A 549 -32.81 24.00 -7.44
N LEU A 550 -31.60 24.04 -8.01
CA LEU A 550 -30.36 24.05 -7.21
C LEU A 550 -30.24 25.34 -6.38
N GLN A 551 -30.60 26.49 -6.97
CA GLN A 551 -30.59 27.79 -6.30
C GLN A 551 -31.52 27.83 -5.08
N GLN A 552 -32.63 27.08 -5.13
CA GLN A 552 -33.53 26.92 -3.97
C GLN A 552 -32.91 26.06 -2.85
N GLN A 553 -31.98 25.15 -3.17
CA GLN A 553 -31.27 24.35 -2.16
C GLN A 553 -30.15 25.12 -1.44
N VAL A 554 -29.75 26.30 -1.93
CA VAL A 554 -28.63 27.08 -1.37
C VAL A 554 -28.88 27.45 0.09
N ARG A 555 -30.02 28.09 0.42
CA ARG A 555 -30.28 28.51 1.81
C ARG A 555 -30.40 27.32 2.77
N PRO A 556 -31.17 26.26 2.46
CA PRO A 556 -31.16 25.07 3.31
C PRO A 556 -29.76 24.48 3.49
N LEU A 557 -28.93 24.48 2.44
CA LEU A 557 -27.57 23.97 2.52
C LEU A 557 -26.69 24.85 3.41
N GLU A 558 -26.74 26.17 3.25
CA GLU A 558 -26.05 27.17 4.07
C GLU A 558 -26.38 26.99 5.55
N THR A 559 -27.68 26.94 5.92
CA THR A 559 -28.11 26.70 7.30
C THR A 559 -27.59 25.37 7.86
N ILE A 560 -27.59 24.31 7.06
CA ILE A 560 -27.01 23.01 7.47
C ILE A 560 -25.49 23.15 7.65
N TRP A 561 -24.82 23.84 6.73
CA TRP A 561 -23.38 24.03 6.73
C TRP A 561 -22.90 24.76 7.98
N GLU A 562 -23.57 25.85 8.33
CA GLU A 562 -23.29 26.64 9.53
C GLU A 562 -23.39 25.81 10.83
N SER A 563 -24.19 24.74 10.82
CA SER A 563 -24.36 23.83 11.96
C SER A 563 -23.31 22.70 12.04
N LEU A 564 -22.48 22.50 11.00
CA LEU A 564 -21.58 21.34 10.88
C LEU A 564 -20.61 21.16 12.04
N GLY A 565 -20.14 22.26 12.63
CA GLY A 565 -19.21 22.24 13.77
C GLY A 565 -19.90 22.11 15.14
N GLN A 566 -21.22 22.19 15.22
CA GLN A 566 -21.92 22.22 16.51
C GLN A 566 -21.93 20.83 17.17
N GLY A 567 -21.37 20.72 18.37
CA GLY A 567 -21.43 19.50 19.20
C GLY A 567 -20.50 18.35 18.77
N VAL A 568 -19.54 18.60 17.87
CA VAL A 568 -18.57 17.62 17.36
C VAL A 568 -17.16 18.21 17.31
N ASP A 569 -16.14 17.35 17.33
CA ASP A 569 -14.73 17.76 17.22
C ASP A 569 -14.32 18.02 15.76
N HIS A 570 -14.87 17.20 14.85
CA HIS A 570 -14.56 17.22 13.43
C HIS A 570 -15.82 16.97 12.59
N PHE A 571 -15.76 17.34 11.32
CA PHE A 571 -16.77 16.92 10.36
C PHE A 571 -16.18 16.63 8.98
N VAL A 572 -16.90 15.82 8.20
CA VAL A 572 -16.67 15.50 6.80
C VAL A 572 -17.96 15.74 6.04
N VAL A 573 -17.91 16.49 4.95
CA VAL A 573 -19.01 16.66 3.98
C VAL A 573 -18.63 15.93 2.71
N LEU A 574 -19.45 15.00 2.26
CA LEU A 574 -19.15 14.14 1.12
C LEU A 574 -20.40 13.80 0.32
N GLY A 575 -20.25 13.40 -0.94
CA GLY A 575 -21.39 12.96 -1.73
C GLY A 575 -21.38 13.52 -3.13
N ASP A 576 -22.50 13.33 -3.80
CA ASP A 576 -22.73 13.81 -5.15
C ASP A 576 -23.33 15.21 -5.10
N PHE A 577 -22.45 16.21 -5.18
CA PHE A 577 -22.86 17.61 -5.23
C PHE A 577 -23.52 17.95 -6.56
N ASN A 578 -23.44 17.08 -7.56
CA ASN A 578 -23.96 17.32 -8.90
C ASN A 578 -23.48 18.65 -9.53
N ARG A 579 -22.41 19.22 -8.96
CA ARG A 579 -21.82 20.53 -9.21
C ARG A 579 -20.32 20.46 -8.95
N ASN A 580 -19.54 21.03 -9.87
CA ASN A 580 -18.09 21.01 -9.80
C ASN A 580 -17.57 22.12 -8.90
N LEU A 581 -17.39 21.80 -7.61
CA LEU A 581 -16.88 22.72 -6.61
C LEU A 581 -15.43 23.17 -6.89
N TRP A 582 -14.64 22.36 -7.58
CA TRP A 582 -13.29 22.76 -7.98
C TRP A 582 -13.32 23.85 -9.05
N HIS A 583 -14.27 23.80 -9.99
CA HIS A 583 -14.47 24.90 -10.92
C HIS A 583 -14.91 26.18 -10.19
N GLU A 584 -15.78 26.06 -9.18
CA GLU A 584 -16.19 27.21 -8.35
C GLU A 584 -15.04 27.81 -7.53
N ALA A 585 -14.14 26.97 -7.01
CA ALA A 585 -12.96 27.40 -6.27
C ALA A 585 -11.93 28.14 -7.14
N HIS A 586 -11.99 27.97 -8.47
CA HIS A 586 -11.10 28.63 -9.42
C HIS A 586 -11.75 29.81 -10.17
N VAL A 587 -13.01 30.15 -9.86
CA VAL A 587 -13.60 31.41 -10.35
C VAL A 587 -12.85 32.59 -9.72
N ALA A 588 -12.57 33.63 -10.51
CA ALA A 588 -11.78 34.77 -10.06
C ALA A 588 -12.43 35.47 -8.85
N ASP A 589 -11.60 35.87 -7.89
CA ASP A 589 -12.05 36.46 -6.62
C ASP A 589 -12.85 37.75 -6.78
N ASN A 590 -12.68 38.47 -7.89
CA ASN A 590 -13.35 39.73 -8.19
C ASN A 590 -14.77 39.56 -8.76
N GLU A 591 -15.23 38.33 -9.02
CA GLU A 591 -16.61 38.09 -9.44
C GLU A 591 -17.57 38.19 -8.24
N ALA A 592 -18.64 38.98 -8.40
CA ALA A 592 -19.66 39.12 -7.37
C ALA A 592 -20.40 37.78 -7.15
N VAL A 593 -20.29 37.24 -5.94
CA VAL A 593 -20.93 35.97 -5.54
C VAL A 593 -22.44 36.09 -5.51
N ARG A 594 -23.00 37.20 -5.01
CA ARG A 594 -24.45 37.43 -4.97
C ARG A 594 -24.93 38.30 -6.15
N SER A 595 -26.16 38.04 -6.60
CA SER A 595 -26.72 38.71 -7.78
C SER A 595 -26.98 40.21 -7.59
N ASP A 596 -27.16 40.64 -6.35
CA ASP A 596 -27.34 42.04 -5.94
C ASP A 596 -26.01 42.79 -5.71
N GLY A 597 -24.87 42.09 -5.81
CA GLY A 597 -23.55 42.65 -5.59
C GLY A 597 -23.11 42.72 -4.13
N SER A 598 -23.90 42.21 -3.19
CA SER A 598 -23.48 42.12 -1.79
C SER A 598 -22.25 41.20 -1.63
N SER A 599 -21.29 41.64 -0.81
CA SER A 599 -20.00 40.97 -0.62
C SER A 599 -19.81 40.35 0.77
N ASP A 600 -20.66 40.68 1.74
CA ASP A 600 -20.66 40.06 3.06
C ASP A 600 -21.49 38.77 3.04
N LEU A 601 -20.81 37.66 2.79
CA LEU A 601 -21.43 36.34 2.72
C LEU A 601 -21.83 35.80 4.11
N THR A 602 -21.32 36.37 5.20
CA THR A 602 -21.61 35.94 6.58
C THR A 602 -23.02 36.31 7.06
N THR A 603 -23.73 37.09 6.24
CA THR A 603 -25.14 37.42 6.46
C THR A 603 -26.00 36.43 5.68
N PRO A 604 -27.15 35.97 6.21
CA PRO A 604 -28.01 35.05 5.48
C PRO A 604 -28.35 35.59 4.09
N LEU A 605 -28.31 34.73 3.06
CA LEU A 605 -28.68 35.11 1.70
C LEU A 605 -30.03 35.89 1.71
N PRO A 606 -30.14 37.13 1.19
CA PRO A 606 -31.39 37.90 1.25
C PRO A 606 -32.48 37.39 0.31
N GLU A 607 -33.76 37.48 0.69
CA GLU A 607 -34.88 36.97 -0.13
C GLU A 607 -34.86 37.57 -1.55
N GLY A 608 -35.05 36.72 -2.57
CA GLY A 608 -34.97 37.14 -3.98
C GLY A 608 -33.55 37.31 -4.54
N VAL A 609 -32.50 37.31 -3.70
CA VAL A 609 -31.09 37.31 -4.13
C VAL A 609 -30.66 35.89 -4.49
N ARG A 610 -29.91 35.77 -5.60
CA ARG A 610 -29.34 34.52 -6.12
C ARG A 610 -27.84 34.50 -5.88
N THR A 611 -27.27 33.30 -5.79
CA THR A 611 -25.82 33.14 -5.71
C THR A 611 -25.28 32.65 -7.05
N ARG A 612 -24.07 33.06 -7.38
CA ARG A 612 -23.30 32.64 -8.57
C ARG A 612 -22.31 31.53 -8.24
N ASN A 613 -22.01 31.34 -6.96
CA ASN A 613 -21.00 30.41 -6.46
C ASN A 613 -21.51 29.71 -5.19
N LEU A 614 -21.94 28.45 -5.34
CA LEU A 614 -22.48 27.64 -4.26
C LEU A 614 -21.46 27.47 -3.14
N LEU A 615 -20.23 27.08 -3.48
CA LEU A 615 -19.17 26.80 -2.51
C LEU A 615 -18.87 28.02 -1.64
N ARG A 616 -18.67 29.20 -2.25
CA ARG A 616 -18.36 30.43 -1.50
C ARG A 616 -19.52 30.91 -0.64
N GLU A 617 -20.75 30.72 -1.11
CA GLU A 617 -21.96 31.09 -0.34
C GLU A 617 -22.10 30.22 0.90
N VAL A 618 -22.00 28.89 0.78
CA VAL A 618 -22.28 27.99 1.92
C VAL A 618 -21.07 27.77 2.84
N ASN A 619 -19.84 27.98 2.34
CA ASN A 619 -18.59 27.82 3.09
C ASN A 619 -17.89 29.18 3.29
N ASP A 620 -18.65 30.12 3.83
CA ASP A 620 -18.29 31.53 4.06
C ASP A 620 -17.40 31.77 5.29
N SER A 621 -17.08 30.70 6.04
CA SER A 621 -16.36 30.71 7.32
C SER A 621 -17.12 31.33 8.50
N ALA A 622 -18.46 31.43 8.41
CA ALA A 622 -19.34 31.79 9.51
C ALA A 622 -20.27 30.61 9.86
N PRO A 623 -20.40 30.23 11.16
CA PRO A 623 -19.40 30.48 12.20
C PRO A 623 -18.04 29.86 11.82
N ALA A 624 -16.93 30.31 12.42
CA ALA A 624 -15.60 29.78 12.10
C ALA A 624 -15.48 28.24 12.23
N SER A 625 -16.31 27.62 13.08
CA SER A 625 -16.41 26.18 13.27
C SER A 625 -17.07 25.43 12.10
N SER A 626 -17.70 26.08 11.12
CA SER A 626 -18.28 25.47 9.91
C SER A 626 -17.31 25.45 8.73
N LYS A 627 -16.14 26.10 8.84
CA LYS A 627 -15.18 26.19 7.76
C LYS A 627 -14.69 24.82 7.33
N ALA A 628 -14.83 24.53 6.04
CA ALA A 628 -14.44 23.28 5.42
C ALA A 628 -13.36 23.48 4.34
N GLU A 629 -12.45 22.52 4.23
CA GLU A 629 -11.39 22.47 3.24
C GLU A 629 -11.78 21.49 2.13
N LEU A 630 -11.88 21.97 0.89
CA LEU A 630 -12.15 21.13 -0.28
C LEU A 630 -10.94 20.24 -0.60
N LEU A 631 -11.15 18.94 -0.71
CA LEU A 631 -10.08 17.98 -0.95
C LEU A 631 -9.91 17.67 -2.45
N ALA A 632 -8.66 17.60 -2.88
CA ALA A 632 -8.28 17.40 -4.28
C ALA A 632 -8.04 15.92 -4.56
N ALA A 633 -9.09 15.15 -4.84
CA ALA A 633 -8.97 13.73 -5.15
C ALA A 633 -8.02 13.49 -6.33
N ARG A 634 -7.08 12.55 -6.16
CA ARG A 634 -6.17 12.09 -7.23
C ARG A 634 -6.82 10.98 -8.04
N CYS A 635 -6.51 10.89 -9.32
CA CYS A 635 -6.92 9.76 -10.15
C CYS A 635 -5.74 8.79 -10.34
N PRO A 636 -5.84 7.52 -9.92
CA PRO A 636 -4.81 6.53 -10.21
C PRO A 636 -4.86 6.13 -11.69
N GLY A 637 -3.73 5.66 -12.24
CA GLY A 637 -3.63 5.24 -13.63
C GLY A 637 -2.38 5.80 -14.32
N SER A 638 -2.38 5.76 -15.65
CA SER A 638 -1.29 6.29 -16.48
C SER A 638 -1.14 7.81 -16.36
N ALA A 639 0.01 8.35 -16.76
CA ALA A 639 0.33 9.77 -16.60
C ALA A 639 -0.67 10.71 -17.30
N ASP A 640 -1.21 10.29 -18.45
CA ASP A 640 -2.27 11.04 -19.16
C ASP A 640 -3.59 11.09 -18.36
N VAL A 641 -3.97 10.00 -17.68
CA VAL A 641 -5.16 9.97 -16.81
C VAL A 641 -4.99 10.91 -15.62
N GLN A 642 -3.81 10.89 -14.99
CA GLN A 642 -3.47 11.78 -13.89
C GLN A 642 -3.52 13.24 -14.34
N GLN A 643 -2.93 13.56 -15.50
CA GLN A 643 -2.94 14.92 -16.04
C GLN A 643 -4.36 15.41 -16.35
N LEU A 644 -5.19 14.59 -17.01
CA LEU A 644 -6.58 14.96 -17.32
C LEU A 644 -7.41 15.17 -16.06
N CYS A 645 -7.17 14.37 -15.01
CA CYS A 645 -7.81 14.53 -13.71
C CYS A 645 -7.47 15.88 -13.06
N GLU A 646 -6.21 16.33 -13.15
CA GLU A 646 -5.80 17.64 -12.65
C GLU A 646 -6.36 18.79 -13.50
N THR A 647 -6.31 18.67 -14.83
CA THR A 647 -6.88 19.66 -15.76
C THR A 647 -8.36 19.91 -15.48
N ALA A 648 -9.12 18.84 -15.23
CA ALA A 648 -10.55 18.91 -14.97
C ALA A 648 -10.96 19.57 -13.64
N LYS A 649 -10.01 19.95 -12.79
CA LYS A 649 -10.29 20.76 -11.59
C LYS A 649 -10.44 22.24 -11.92
N HIS A 650 -9.94 22.70 -13.07
CA HIS A 650 -9.93 24.12 -13.42
C HIS A 650 -10.32 24.40 -14.88
N ALA A 651 -10.57 23.39 -15.71
CA ALA A 651 -10.96 23.54 -17.10
C ALA A 651 -11.99 22.50 -17.55
N LEU A 652 -12.77 22.86 -18.59
CA LEU A 652 -13.65 21.92 -19.26
C LEU A 652 -12.83 20.96 -20.12
N LEU A 653 -13.01 19.66 -19.88
CA LEU A 653 -12.47 18.62 -20.76
C LEU A 653 -13.30 18.51 -22.04
N SER A 654 -12.63 18.30 -23.17
CA SER A 654 -13.26 17.91 -24.44
C SER A 654 -13.91 16.52 -24.33
N GLY A 655 -14.81 16.21 -25.28
CA GLY A 655 -15.47 14.90 -25.32
C GLY A 655 -14.51 13.70 -25.47
N ALA A 656 -13.39 13.88 -26.18
CA ALA A 656 -12.35 12.86 -26.28
C ALA A 656 -11.60 12.63 -24.94
N GLU A 657 -11.28 13.70 -24.22
CA GLU A 657 -10.62 13.64 -22.91
C GLU A 657 -11.53 13.02 -21.83
N GLN A 658 -12.82 13.39 -21.82
CA GLN A 658 -13.81 12.74 -20.97
C GLN A 658 -13.94 11.25 -21.29
N SER A 659 -14.00 10.89 -22.58
CA SER A 659 -14.06 9.48 -23.02
C SER A 659 -12.80 8.71 -22.61
N ARG A 660 -11.64 9.35 -22.63
CA ARG A 660 -10.37 8.77 -22.18
C ARG A 660 -10.40 8.45 -20.69
N LEU A 661 -10.87 9.36 -19.85
CA LEU A 661 -11.00 9.12 -18.41
C LEU A 661 -11.99 7.98 -18.10
N GLY A 662 -13.10 7.93 -18.84
CA GLY A 662 -14.12 6.87 -18.69
C GLY A 662 -13.75 5.52 -19.33
N ALA A 663 -12.58 5.40 -19.97
CA ALA A 663 -12.14 4.15 -20.57
C ALA A 663 -11.90 3.06 -19.52
N ALA A 664 -12.10 1.79 -19.90
CA ALA A 664 -12.03 0.66 -18.97
C ALA A 664 -10.62 0.36 -18.42
N ASP A 665 -9.58 0.89 -19.06
CA ASP A 665 -8.19 0.87 -18.62
C ASP A 665 -7.76 2.14 -17.86
N ALA A 666 -8.68 3.10 -17.69
CA ALA A 666 -8.57 4.25 -16.80
C ALA A 666 -9.55 4.10 -15.63
N LEU A 667 -10.43 5.07 -15.40
CA LEU A 667 -11.37 5.06 -14.27
C LEU A 667 -12.58 4.17 -14.56
N GLY A 668 -13.01 4.06 -15.82
CA GLY A 668 -14.02 3.11 -16.29
C GLY A 668 -15.48 3.44 -15.98
N CYS A 669 -15.73 4.48 -15.17
CA CYS A 669 -17.04 5.04 -14.89
C CYS A 669 -17.39 6.17 -15.87
N ARG A 670 -18.70 6.45 -16.06
CA ARG A 670 -19.18 7.45 -17.02
C ARG A 670 -18.99 8.89 -16.55
N ASN A 671 -19.16 9.12 -15.26
CA ASN A 671 -18.99 10.41 -14.58
C ASN A 671 -17.79 10.30 -13.61
N PRO A 672 -16.55 10.26 -14.13
CA PRO A 672 -15.39 9.94 -13.30
C PRO A 672 -14.99 10.98 -12.27
N ILE A 673 -15.31 12.24 -12.52
CA ILE A 673 -14.82 13.39 -11.76
C ILE A 673 -15.81 14.54 -11.79
N GLY A 674 -15.63 15.51 -10.88
CA GLY A 674 -16.34 16.77 -10.88
C GLY A 674 -17.65 16.77 -10.08
N LEU A 675 -18.36 15.64 -9.99
CA LEU A 675 -19.66 15.58 -9.28
C LEU A 675 -19.51 15.17 -7.82
N ASP A 676 -18.76 14.10 -7.54
CA ASP A 676 -18.53 13.65 -6.17
C ASP A 676 -17.33 14.33 -5.54
N GLN A 677 -17.54 15.04 -4.44
CA GLN A 677 -16.54 15.85 -3.74
C GLN A 677 -16.50 15.50 -2.25
N VAL A 678 -15.38 15.81 -1.62
CA VAL A 678 -15.18 15.63 -0.17
C VAL A 678 -14.56 16.90 0.39
N LEU A 679 -15.14 17.40 1.48
CA LEU A 679 -14.64 18.50 2.27
C LEU A 679 -14.49 18.05 3.73
N VAL A 680 -13.49 18.57 4.42
CA VAL A 680 -13.24 18.26 5.83
C VAL A 680 -13.15 19.54 6.64
N SER A 681 -13.57 19.51 7.90
CA SER A 681 -13.33 20.62 8.83
C SER A 681 -11.86 21.03 8.85
N THR A 682 -11.56 22.33 9.03
CA THR A 682 -10.15 22.79 9.12
C THR A 682 -9.34 22.03 10.17
N SER A 683 -9.96 21.63 11.29
CA SER A 683 -9.31 20.83 12.35
C SER A 683 -8.93 19.41 11.91
N LEU A 684 -9.58 18.87 10.88
CA LEU A 684 -9.33 17.52 10.36
C LEU A 684 -8.37 17.51 9.15
N LYS A 685 -8.10 18.68 8.55
CA LYS A 685 -7.28 18.79 7.34
C LYS A 685 -5.88 18.19 7.50
N THR A 686 -5.25 18.38 8.65
CA THR A 686 -3.91 17.85 8.94
C THR A 686 -3.89 16.33 9.12
N ALA A 687 -5.04 15.71 9.39
CA ALA A 687 -5.17 14.26 9.49
C ALA A 687 -5.36 13.57 8.12
N VAL A 688 -5.60 14.32 7.03
CA VAL A 688 -5.78 13.74 5.69
C VAL A 688 -4.45 13.15 5.20
N ARG A 689 -4.41 11.81 5.07
CA ARG A 689 -3.25 11.06 4.54
C ARG A 689 -3.32 10.91 3.03
N ASP A 690 -4.49 10.57 2.51
CA ASP A 690 -4.73 10.46 1.06
C ASP A 690 -6.20 10.74 0.71
N ILE A 691 -6.42 11.15 -0.54
CA ILE A 691 -7.73 11.12 -1.17
C ILE A 691 -7.59 10.75 -2.65
N SER A 692 -8.30 9.71 -3.08
CA SER A 692 -8.21 9.20 -4.46
C SER A 692 -9.54 8.69 -5.00
N LYS A 693 -9.72 8.80 -6.32
CA LYS A 693 -10.78 8.12 -7.05
C LYS A 693 -10.45 6.64 -7.16
N VAL A 694 -11.47 5.79 -7.07
CA VAL A 694 -11.35 4.34 -7.23
C VAL A 694 -11.77 3.95 -8.64
N PRO A 695 -10.87 3.40 -9.47
CA PRO A 695 -11.22 2.90 -10.79
C PRO A 695 -12.20 1.72 -10.70
N LEU A 696 -13.30 1.81 -11.44
CA LEU A 696 -14.20 0.67 -11.66
C LEU A 696 -13.77 -0.16 -12.88
N GLY A 697 -12.95 0.41 -13.76
CA GLY A 697 -12.49 -0.22 -14.99
C GLY A 697 -13.66 -0.79 -15.80
N LYS A 698 -13.60 -2.07 -16.16
CA LYS A 698 -14.68 -2.73 -16.92
C LYS A 698 -16.02 -2.78 -16.19
N LEU A 699 -16.07 -2.63 -14.87
CA LEU A 699 -17.31 -2.72 -14.08
C LEU A 699 -18.20 -1.47 -14.20
N GLY A 700 -17.67 -0.33 -14.64
CA GLY A 700 -18.46 0.89 -14.84
C GLY A 700 -19.27 0.91 -16.14
N GLY A 701 -19.15 -0.11 -17.00
CA GLY A 701 -19.85 -0.20 -18.28
C GLY A 701 -20.91 -1.31 -18.34
N SER A 702 -22.14 -0.97 -18.75
CA SER A 702 -23.19 -1.97 -19.02
C SER A 702 -23.02 -2.58 -20.42
N MET A 703 -23.43 -3.84 -20.60
CA MET A 703 -23.42 -4.55 -21.89
C MET A 703 -24.71 -5.33 -22.06
N LYS A 704 -25.28 -5.30 -23.26
CA LYS A 704 -26.43 -6.13 -23.63
C LYS A 704 -26.06 -7.61 -23.64
N ALA A 705 -27.05 -8.48 -23.47
CA ALA A 705 -26.89 -9.92 -23.69
C ALA A 705 -26.46 -10.19 -25.15
N SER A 706 -25.62 -11.19 -25.34
CA SER A 706 -25.17 -11.70 -26.64
C SER A 706 -25.18 -13.24 -26.64
N PRO A 707 -26.36 -13.87 -26.79
CA PRO A 707 -26.47 -15.33 -26.83
C PRO A 707 -25.76 -15.93 -28.06
N PRO A 708 -25.22 -17.17 -27.96
CA PRO A 708 -25.25 -18.02 -26.77
C PRO A 708 -24.13 -17.73 -25.75
N GLN A 709 -23.15 -16.88 -26.11
CA GLN A 709 -21.91 -16.69 -25.36
C GLN A 709 -22.13 -15.94 -24.03
N PHE A 710 -23.04 -14.95 -24.03
CA PHE A 710 -23.39 -14.13 -22.87
C PHE A 710 -24.92 -14.00 -22.79
N PRO A 711 -25.64 -15.00 -22.27
CA PRO A 711 -27.10 -15.01 -22.28
C PRO A 711 -27.73 -13.92 -21.40
N GLU A 712 -27.01 -13.43 -20.39
CA GLU A 712 -27.46 -12.37 -19.49
C GLU A 712 -26.77 -11.04 -19.81
N PRO A 713 -27.48 -9.89 -19.65
CA PRO A 713 -26.86 -8.59 -19.71
C PRO A 713 -25.90 -8.39 -18.53
N ARG A 714 -24.90 -7.53 -18.72
CA ARG A 714 -24.03 -7.07 -17.65
C ARG A 714 -24.42 -5.64 -17.28
N LEU A 715 -24.73 -5.40 -16.03
CA LEU A 715 -25.06 -4.06 -15.53
C LEU A 715 -23.81 -3.39 -14.96
N ALA A 716 -23.65 -2.10 -15.19
CA ALA A 716 -22.60 -1.32 -14.54
C ALA A 716 -22.82 -1.29 -13.03
N VAL A 717 -21.76 -1.40 -12.24
CA VAL A 717 -21.87 -1.28 -10.78
C VAL A 717 -22.22 0.15 -10.37
N SER A 718 -21.69 1.15 -11.08
CA SER A 718 -22.10 2.55 -10.99
C SER A 718 -21.62 3.31 -12.22
N ASP A 719 -22.28 4.41 -12.54
CA ASP A 719 -21.79 5.40 -13.49
C ASP A 719 -20.86 6.45 -12.85
N HIS A 720 -20.75 6.48 -11.51
CA HIS A 720 -19.80 7.29 -10.75
C HIS A 720 -18.64 6.44 -10.22
N CYS A 721 -17.44 7.00 -10.20
CA CYS A 721 -16.31 6.39 -9.51
C CYS A 721 -16.32 6.78 -8.03
N PRO A 722 -16.17 5.81 -7.10
CA PRO A 722 -16.07 6.11 -5.67
C PRO A 722 -14.89 7.04 -5.39
N THR A 723 -15.00 7.85 -4.34
CA THR A 723 -13.86 8.58 -3.76
C THR A 723 -13.53 7.97 -2.41
N LEU A 724 -12.26 7.60 -2.21
CA LEU A 724 -11.71 7.09 -0.95
C LEU A 724 -10.87 8.18 -0.29
N LEU A 725 -11.16 8.47 0.97
CA LEU A 725 -10.42 9.36 1.86
C LEU A 725 -9.78 8.53 2.97
N GLU A 726 -8.49 8.75 3.25
CA GLU A 726 -7.77 8.14 4.37
C GLU A 726 -7.42 9.20 5.43
N LEU A 727 -7.88 9.01 6.67
CA LEU A 727 -7.65 9.91 7.79
C LEU A 727 -6.79 9.26 8.87
N GLY A 728 -5.66 9.86 9.20
CA GLY A 728 -4.82 9.50 10.35
C GLY A 728 -5.23 10.26 11.58
N LEU A 729 -6.37 9.90 12.18
CA LEU A 729 -6.78 10.44 13.48
C LEU A 729 -5.78 9.96 14.54
N GLN A 730 -5.29 10.88 15.37
CA GLN A 730 -4.37 10.64 16.49
C GLN A 730 -5.07 10.88 17.82
#